data_AF-A0A955PK44-F1
#
_entry.id   AF-A0A955PK44-F1
#
_cell.length_a   1.000
_cell.length_b   1.000
_cell.length_c   1.000
_cell.angle_alpha   90.00
_cell.angle_beta   90.00
_cell.angle_gamma   90.00
#
_symmetry.space_group_name_H-M   'P 1'
#
loop_
_entity.id
_entity.type
_entity.pdbx_description
1 polymer ?
#
loop_
_entity_poly.entity_id
_entity_poly.type
_entity_poly.pdbx_seq_one_letter_code
_entity_poly.pdbx_strand_id
1 'polypeptide(L)'
;PHRGHQMGYRALSHCYDAWSAETYEQYMRELAIFGANAFETTSFRSPDSKDSPHAKLTRGEMAAAWSRICANYGFEFWLFGNASGGQGESEENWDQSIVRRVDLLRAIPHLDHVYLTGGDGQSEEMRPDRMIEWTGCFAEEARKTHPNLGVWVSNQGFTPEQNNWFFDYLQRKQPDWLTGVVYGAWTRILADEQRDRTPKRYPIRRYSDIGHCVRGQYPVAGWDRAFARTLGREPFAPRPKWHARIHNLYDEYADGFVTYSDGVGDDLNKFVWTALGWDPDRDLDDIVLDYSRFFFGWDIGEEVQKGLFMLEENFVGSLAENETVEKTYALWRNLEEEADEALLTNWRFQECLLRAYYDHYTRLRLLKANDIEERAYAALRRGPDIGVEKAIEAAREILAESDQDERTDPLKARIRELGADLFESIGAQLDVENTQARNSERGAVLEFLDTPLNNRRWIEHELDAILAGEFTATMAEAPTDGDVRLARLARVVDWEDPGPNGFYDDLGCAWKQPHLVKPKPLWDDPAGVTTPREGHTFDSGEPYRLSWLDVEEALNQTPLVLRYEDLDPKLNYRVRVTYLGRYNATVRLVADDEYEIHGPYGHTLKGVRFTPERDSPAVVEVEEDGPTPEVTPLEFVIPKEATADGSLELTWQRMTGRGVQVAEVWLVAEP
;
A
#
# COMPACT_ATOMS: atom_id res chain seq x y z
N PRO A 1 8.07 -10.15 26.33
CA PRO A 1 7.85 -9.73 24.93
C PRO A 1 8.49 -8.38 24.62
N HIS A 2 8.99 -8.25 23.39
CA HIS A 2 9.47 -6.98 22.84
C HIS A 2 8.27 -6.11 22.43
N ARG A 3 8.25 -4.83 22.80
CA ARG A 3 7.17 -3.90 22.45
C ARG A 3 7.81 -2.60 22.00
N GLY A 4 7.99 -2.48 20.69
CA GLY A 4 8.74 -1.37 20.13
C GLY A 4 8.30 -0.93 18.76
N HIS A 5 8.98 0.12 18.29
CA HIS A 5 8.75 0.74 17.00
C HIS A 5 10.08 1.10 16.34
N GLN A 6 10.16 0.87 15.03
CA GLN A 6 11.21 1.44 14.20
C GLN A 6 10.86 2.88 13.87
N MET A 7 11.68 3.82 14.34
CA MET A 7 11.51 5.26 14.11
C MET A 7 12.79 5.83 13.51
N GLY A 8 13.16 5.30 12.34
CA GLY A 8 14.47 5.53 11.74
C GLY A 8 14.74 7.01 11.44
N TYR A 9 15.89 7.52 11.89
CA TYR A 9 16.38 8.85 11.53
C TYR A 9 16.90 8.86 10.08
N ARG A 10 15.96 9.04 9.14
CA ARG A 10 16.20 9.01 7.68
C ARG A 10 15.14 9.82 6.94
N ALA A 11 15.50 10.34 5.77
CA ALA A 11 14.63 11.10 4.88
C ALA A 11 13.53 10.26 4.20
N LEU A 12 13.48 8.94 4.47
CA LEU A 12 12.39 8.09 3.99
C LEU A 12 11.16 8.15 4.90
N SER A 13 11.30 8.70 6.11
CA SER A 13 10.17 9.10 6.93
C SER A 13 9.75 10.52 6.57
N HIS A 14 8.47 10.84 6.73
CA HIS A 14 7.94 12.19 6.51
C HIS A 14 8.20 13.17 7.67
N CYS A 15 8.96 12.83 8.72
CA CYS A 15 9.30 13.79 9.79
C CYS A 15 10.54 13.46 10.64
N TYR A 16 10.89 12.18 10.77
CA TYR A 16 11.86 11.72 11.78
C TYR A 16 13.27 12.28 11.61
N ASP A 17 13.69 12.59 10.38
CA ASP A 17 14.97 13.25 10.08
C ASP A 17 15.03 14.70 10.57
N ALA A 18 13.89 15.38 10.74
CA ALA A 18 13.82 16.73 11.31
C ALA A 18 13.89 16.75 12.84
N TRP A 19 13.81 15.60 13.52
CA TRP A 19 13.75 15.52 14.97
C TRP A 19 15.11 15.70 15.64
N SER A 20 15.12 16.34 16.81
CA SER A 20 16.32 16.38 17.66
C SER A 20 16.39 15.17 18.57
N ALA A 21 17.52 14.96 19.24
CA ALA A 21 17.64 13.88 20.22
C ALA A 21 16.62 14.03 21.37
N GLU A 22 16.32 15.26 21.76
CA GLU A 22 15.33 15.59 22.79
C GLU A 22 13.90 15.27 22.33
N THR A 23 13.56 15.54 21.06
CA THR A 23 12.27 15.14 20.49
C THR A 23 12.12 13.61 20.51
N TYR A 24 13.15 12.86 20.10
CA TYR A 24 13.12 11.40 20.19
C TYR A 24 12.99 10.91 21.64
N GLU A 25 13.77 11.48 22.57
CA GLU A 25 13.70 11.08 23.97
C GLU A 25 12.29 11.31 24.55
N GLN A 26 11.68 12.46 24.28
CA GLN A 26 10.32 12.75 24.72
C GLN A 26 9.33 11.75 24.12
N TYR A 27 9.38 11.51 22.81
CA TYR A 27 8.47 10.59 22.13
C TYR A 27 8.62 9.14 22.60
N MET A 28 9.85 8.67 22.81
CA MET A 28 10.14 7.35 23.39
C MET A 28 9.55 7.20 24.79
N ARG A 29 9.64 8.25 25.62
CA ARG A 29 9.07 8.24 26.97
C ARG A 29 7.54 8.23 26.95
N GLU A 30 6.92 8.95 26.01
CA GLU A 30 5.47 8.92 25.78
C GLU A 30 5.00 7.51 25.42
N LEU A 31 5.68 6.85 24.46
CA LEU A 31 5.39 5.45 24.10
C LEU A 31 5.62 4.50 25.30
N ALA A 32 6.67 4.74 26.10
CA ALA A 32 6.96 3.93 27.29
C ALA A 32 5.86 4.02 28.37
N ILE A 33 5.17 5.16 28.49
CA ILE A 33 4.02 5.31 29.40
C ILE A 33 2.90 4.32 29.01
N PHE A 34 2.74 4.01 27.73
CA PHE A 34 1.78 3.03 27.23
C PHE A 34 2.32 1.60 27.18
N GLY A 35 3.59 1.39 27.57
CA GLY A 35 4.18 0.07 27.75
C GLY A 35 5.39 -0.25 26.87
N ALA A 36 5.86 0.67 26.02
CA ALA A 36 6.96 0.38 25.10
C ALA A 36 8.26 0.14 25.86
N ASN A 37 9.05 -0.82 25.39
CA ASN A 37 10.34 -1.19 26.00
C ASN A 37 11.48 -1.38 24.99
N ALA A 38 11.21 -1.16 23.69
CA ALA A 38 12.20 -1.34 22.63
C ALA A 38 12.07 -0.24 21.57
N PHE A 39 13.20 0.21 21.02
CA PHE A 39 13.21 1.19 19.92
C PHE A 39 14.22 0.78 18.87
N GLU A 40 13.84 0.89 17.60
CA GLU A 40 14.68 0.50 16.47
C GLU A 40 15.00 1.69 15.57
N THR A 41 16.27 1.84 15.21
CA THR A 41 16.70 2.78 14.17
C THR A 41 17.22 2.01 12.95
N THR A 42 17.50 2.71 11.86
CA THR A 42 18.02 2.10 10.63
C THR A 42 19.53 2.26 10.52
N SER A 43 20.20 1.22 10.01
CA SER A 43 21.62 1.24 9.66
C SER A 43 21.93 2.32 8.62
N PHE A 44 23.22 2.67 8.55
CA PHE A 44 23.70 3.79 7.76
C PHE A 44 25.01 3.49 7.09
N ARG A 45 25.27 4.13 5.94
CA ARG A 45 26.49 3.88 5.16
C ARG A 45 27.73 4.55 5.73
N SER A 46 27.56 5.68 6.40
CA SER A 46 28.63 6.49 7.01
C SER A 46 28.08 7.22 8.25
N PRO A 47 28.79 7.17 9.39
CA PRO A 47 28.36 7.87 10.61
C PRO A 47 28.40 9.40 10.44
N ASP A 48 29.32 9.93 9.64
CA ASP A 48 29.51 11.39 9.48
C ASP A 48 28.53 12.02 8.46
N SER A 49 27.60 11.24 7.92
CA SER A 49 26.65 11.70 6.92
C SER A 49 25.37 12.27 7.53
N LYS A 50 24.77 13.24 6.84
CA LYS A 50 23.39 13.69 7.03
C LYS A 50 22.55 13.17 5.88
N ASP A 51 21.32 12.71 6.18
CA ASP A 51 20.46 12.07 5.17
C ASP A 51 19.56 13.05 4.41
N SER A 52 19.31 14.21 5.00
CA SER A 52 18.35 15.19 4.50
C SER A 52 18.78 16.62 4.88
N PRO A 53 18.22 17.65 4.20
CA PRO A 53 18.44 19.05 4.55
C PRO A 53 17.95 19.40 5.98
N HIS A 54 16.97 18.66 6.51
CA HIS A 54 16.37 18.90 7.83
C HIS A 54 17.16 18.25 8.98
N ALA A 55 18.11 17.36 8.65
CA ALA A 55 18.88 16.60 9.62
C ALA A 55 19.67 17.50 10.58
N LYS A 56 19.25 17.54 11.85
CA LYS A 56 19.89 18.30 12.93
C LYS A 56 21.28 17.75 13.29
N LEU A 57 21.40 16.42 13.35
CA LEU A 57 22.63 15.68 13.67
C LEU A 57 23.09 14.81 12.49
N THR A 58 24.37 14.41 12.50
CA THR A 58 24.83 13.29 11.65
C THR A 58 24.20 11.98 12.12
N ARG A 59 24.19 10.96 11.25
CA ARG A 59 23.63 9.64 11.57
C ARG A 59 24.34 8.97 12.75
N GLY A 60 25.66 9.12 12.86
CA GLY A 60 26.45 8.61 13.98
C GLY A 60 26.16 9.33 15.29
N GLU A 61 26.04 10.66 15.26
CA GLU A 61 25.67 11.45 16.45
C GLU A 61 24.27 11.08 16.96
N MET A 62 23.28 10.94 16.07
CA MET A 62 21.93 10.53 16.45
C MET A 62 21.90 9.10 17.00
N ALA A 63 22.60 8.16 16.35
CA ALA A 63 22.68 6.78 16.84
C ALA A 63 23.35 6.70 18.22
N ALA A 64 24.39 7.50 18.48
CA ALA A 64 25.00 7.62 19.79
C ALA A 64 24.06 8.28 20.83
N ALA A 65 23.21 9.22 20.41
CA ALA A 65 22.19 9.82 21.29
C ALA A 65 21.13 8.79 21.69
N TRP A 66 20.57 8.06 20.74
CA TRP A 66 19.64 6.95 21.00
C TRP A 66 20.26 5.89 21.90
N SER A 67 21.52 5.54 21.65
CA SER A 67 22.27 4.60 22.49
C SER A 67 22.31 5.03 23.96
N ARG A 68 22.54 6.33 24.23
CA ARG A 68 22.48 6.88 25.59
C ARG A 68 21.07 6.89 26.17
N ILE A 69 20.07 7.31 25.38
CA ILE A 69 18.66 7.35 25.81
C ILE A 69 18.20 5.96 26.23
N CYS A 70 18.39 4.95 25.37
CA CYS A 70 17.99 3.58 25.65
C CYS A 70 18.70 3.03 26.90
N ALA A 71 20.01 3.27 27.04
CA ALA A 71 20.75 2.88 28.23
C ALA A 71 20.25 3.56 29.52
N ASN A 72 19.85 4.83 29.45
CA ASN A 72 19.40 5.60 30.61
C ASN A 72 18.03 5.15 31.13
N TYR A 73 17.11 4.82 30.23
CA TYR A 73 15.75 4.39 30.59
C TYR A 73 15.60 2.85 30.67
N GLY A 74 16.61 2.10 30.24
CA GLY A 74 16.55 0.64 30.18
C GLY A 74 15.69 0.11 29.03
N PHE A 75 15.60 0.85 27.93
CA PHE A 75 14.96 0.38 26.70
C PHE A 75 15.94 -0.51 25.92
N GLU A 76 15.42 -1.54 25.25
CA GLU A 76 16.22 -2.30 24.30
C GLU A 76 16.47 -1.46 23.04
N PHE A 77 17.74 -1.36 22.64
CA PHE A 77 18.09 -0.66 21.41
C PHE A 77 18.35 -1.64 20.26
N TRP A 78 17.62 -1.42 19.17
CA TRP A 78 17.65 -2.24 17.97
C TRP A 78 18.20 -1.46 16.75
N LEU A 79 18.93 -2.17 15.88
CA LEU A 79 19.39 -1.66 14.60
C LEU A 79 18.85 -2.51 13.44
N PHE A 80 18.12 -1.90 12.52
CA PHE A 80 17.67 -2.51 11.27
C PHE A 80 18.73 -2.42 10.17
N GLY A 81 19.00 -3.52 9.47
CA GLY A 81 19.86 -3.53 8.29
C GLY A 81 19.56 -4.71 7.36
N ASN A 82 20.29 -4.79 6.26
CA ASN A 82 20.20 -5.90 5.33
C ASN A 82 21.09 -7.06 5.79
N ALA A 83 20.66 -8.30 5.60
CA ALA A 83 21.51 -9.47 5.80
C ALA A 83 22.80 -9.40 4.97
N SER A 84 23.80 -10.17 5.41
CA SER A 84 25.06 -10.32 4.70
C SER A 84 24.98 -11.54 3.79
N GLY A 85 25.46 -11.44 2.56
CA GLY A 85 25.52 -12.54 1.60
C GLY A 85 24.23 -12.80 0.81
N GLY A 86 24.39 -13.40 -0.38
CA GLY A 86 23.34 -14.10 -1.13
C GLY A 86 22.58 -13.29 -2.21
N GLN A 87 22.80 -11.98 -2.35
CA GLN A 87 22.24 -11.17 -3.45
C GLN A 87 23.32 -10.98 -4.51
N GLY A 88 23.37 -11.80 -5.57
CA GLY A 88 24.11 -11.57 -6.84
C GLY A 88 25.57 -11.08 -6.86
N GLU A 89 26.19 -10.77 -5.73
CA GLU A 89 27.48 -10.11 -5.58
C GLU A 89 28.63 -11.13 -5.58
N SER A 90 29.78 -10.75 -6.14
CA SER A 90 30.97 -11.62 -6.19
C SER A 90 31.53 -11.87 -4.79
N GLU A 91 31.95 -13.12 -4.54
CA GLU A 91 32.43 -13.60 -3.23
C GLU A 91 33.67 -12.83 -2.72
N GLU A 92 34.43 -12.16 -3.60
CA GLU A 92 35.67 -11.45 -3.28
C GLU A 92 35.53 -10.22 -2.34
N ASN A 93 34.31 -9.76 -2.03
CA ASN A 93 34.09 -8.48 -1.34
C ASN A 93 33.47 -8.59 0.07
N TRP A 94 33.19 -9.80 0.58
CA TRP A 94 32.41 -9.95 1.82
C TRP A 94 33.20 -9.68 3.10
N ASP A 95 34.47 -10.06 3.19
CA ASP A 95 35.28 -9.77 4.38
C ASP A 95 35.39 -8.25 4.63
N GLN A 96 35.61 -7.46 3.58
CA GLN A 96 35.64 -6.00 3.66
C GLN A 96 34.27 -5.42 4.02
N SER A 97 33.19 -6.00 3.48
CA SER A 97 31.81 -5.62 3.82
C SER A 97 31.50 -5.87 5.30
N ILE A 98 31.90 -7.02 5.85
CA ILE A 98 31.75 -7.35 7.27
C ILE A 98 32.54 -6.38 8.14
N VAL A 99 33.82 -6.15 7.84
CA VAL A 99 34.66 -5.19 8.59
C VAL A 99 34.00 -3.82 8.62
N ARG A 100 33.56 -3.32 7.46
CA ARG A 100 32.87 -2.03 7.38
C ARG A 100 31.58 -2.00 8.20
N ARG A 101 30.76 -3.06 8.13
CA ARG A 101 29.50 -3.15 8.88
C ARG A 101 29.74 -3.20 10.40
N VAL A 102 30.75 -3.94 10.85
CA VAL A 102 31.14 -4.01 12.27
C VAL A 102 31.73 -2.68 12.75
N ASP A 103 32.52 -2.00 11.93
CA ASP A 103 33.06 -0.68 12.26
C ASP A 103 31.96 0.36 12.51
N LEU A 104 30.84 0.29 11.77
CA LEU A 104 29.68 1.17 12.00
C LEU A 104 29.06 0.96 13.39
N LEU A 105 29.12 -0.25 13.95
CA LEU A 105 28.59 -0.54 15.29
C LEU A 105 29.37 0.16 16.39
N ARG A 106 30.61 0.62 16.13
CA ARG A 106 31.41 1.38 17.12
C ARG A 106 30.83 2.77 17.39
N ALA A 107 30.02 3.32 16.47
CA ALA A 107 29.30 4.56 16.68
C ALA A 107 28.11 4.40 17.66
N ILE A 108 27.80 3.17 18.07
CA ILE A 108 26.64 2.82 18.89
C ILE A 108 27.13 2.10 20.15
N PRO A 109 27.49 2.79 21.24
CA PRO A 109 28.15 2.18 22.40
C PRO A 109 27.32 1.11 23.15
N HIS A 110 26.02 1.31 23.23
CA HIS A 110 25.03 0.37 23.75
C HIS A 110 24.09 -0.02 22.61
N LEU A 111 24.02 -1.30 22.30
CA LEU A 111 23.16 -1.90 21.28
C LEU A 111 22.84 -3.33 21.72
N ASP A 112 21.55 -3.66 21.83
CA ASP A 112 21.13 -4.99 22.30
C ASP A 112 20.91 -5.95 21.13
N HIS A 113 20.36 -5.45 20.03
CA HIS A 113 19.92 -6.29 18.93
C HIS A 113 20.16 -5.68 17.54
N VAL A 114 20.42 -6.54 16.56
CA VAL A 114 20.37 -6.19 15.13
C VAL A 114 19.35 -7.08 14.44
N TYR A 115 18.47 -6.46 13.66
CA TYR A 115 17.61 -7.14 12.71
C TYR A 115 18.19 -7.01 11.30
N LEU A 116 18.46 -8.16 10.68
CA LEU A 116 19.02 -8.30 9.35
C LEU A 116 17.98 -8.91 8.39
N THR A 117 17.37 -8.07 7.55
CA THR A 117 16.31 -8.51 6.62
C THR A 117 16.86 -9.38 5.48
N GLY A 118 16.08 -10.40 5.09
CA GLY A 118 16.30 -11.19 3.88
C GLY A 118 15.96 -10.48 2.56
N GLY A 119 15.29 -9.31 2.62
CA GLY A 119 14.99 -8.51 1.43
C GLY A 119 13.70 -7.68 1.51
N ASP A 120 13.47 -6.86 0.48
CA ASP A 120 12.29 -5.98 0.36
C ASP A 120 11.36 -6.42 -0.80
N GLY A 121 11.02 -7.71 -0.82
CA GLY A 121 10.04 -8.29 -1.76
C GLY A 121 10.48 -8.47 -3.22
N GLN A 122 11.56 -7.83 -3.67
CA GLN A 122 12.17 -8.01 -5.00
C GLN A 122 13.36 -8.99 -4.99
N SER A 123 13.68 -9.57 -3.83
CA SER A 123 14.88 -10.36 -3.61
C SER A 123 14.73 -11.83 -4.00
N GLU A 124 14.11 -12.14 -5.15
CA GLU A 124 13.93 -13.53 -5.61
C GLU A 124 15.26 -14.26 -5.82
N GLU A 125 16.33 -13.49 -6.04
CA GLU A 125 17.71 -13.98 -6.16
C GLU A 125 18.36 -14.34 -4.82
N MET A 126 17.71 -14.07 -3.69
CA MET A 126 18.31 -14.24 -2.37
C MET A 126 18.57 -15.71 -2.05
N ARG A 127 19.85 -16.09 -1.97
CA ARG A 127 20.29 -17.44 -1.61
C ARG A 127 20.35 -17.63 -0.08
N PRO A 128 19.42 -18.38 0.54
CA PRO A 128 19.36 -18.49 2.00
C PRO A 128 20.60 -19.15 2.61
N ASP A 129 21.23 -20.07 1.87
CA ASP A 129 22.48 -20.73 2.26
C ASP A 129 23.63 -19.76 2.43
N ARG A 130 23.80 -18.83 1.47
CA ARG A 130 24.82 -17.79 1.54
C ARG A 130 24.47 -16.72 2.56
N MET A 131 23.19 -16.34 2.66
CA MET A 131 22.72 -15.37 3.65
C MET A 131 23.08 -15.81 5.08
N ILE A 132 22.75 -17.07 5.42
CA ILE A 132 23.01 -17.65 6.74
C ILE A 132 24.50 -17.75 7.05
N GLU A 133 25.31 -18.19 6.07
CA GLU A 133 26.76 -18.30 6.20
C GLU A 133 27.40 -16.95 6.56
N TRP A 134 27.18 -15.94 5.72
CA TRP A 134 27.82 -14.63 5.89
C TRP A 134 27.25 -13.82 7.05
N THR A 135 25.96 -14.00 7.36
CA THR A 135 25.36 -13.39 8.55
C THR A 135 25.92 -14.01 9.84
N GLY A 136 26.23 -15.31 9.84
CA GLY A 136 26.95 -15.96 10.93
C GLY A 136 28.34 -15.37 11.16
N CYS A 137 29.12 -15.18 10.09
CA CYS A 137 30.43 -14.52 10.17
C CYS A 137 30.32 -13.08 10.71
N PHE A 138 29.34 -12.31 10.24
CA PHE A 138 29.07 -10.97 10.78
C PHE A 138 28.73 -11.02 12.28
N ALA A 139 27.90 -11.97 12.72
CA ALA A 139 27.49 -12.10 14.12
C ALA A 139 28.69 -12.37 15.04
N GLU A 140 29.61 -13.24 14.63
CA GLU A 140 30.83 -13.54 15.38
C GLU A 140 31.74 -12.31 15.52
N GLU A 141 31.95 -11.56 14.43
CA GLU A 141 32.77 -10.35 14.45
C GLU A 141 32.12 -9.20 15.23
N ALA A 142 30.81 -8.99 15.06
CA ALA A 142 30.05 -7.96 15.78
C ALA A 142 30.10 -8.16 17.30
N ARG A 143 30.05 -9.42 17.77
CA ARG A 143 30.11 -9.76 19.20
C ARG A 143 31.45 -9.50 19.86
N LYS A 144 32.53 -9.29 19.09
CA LYS A 144 33.80 -8.81 19.66
C LYS A 144 33.69 -7.39 20.20
N THR A 145 32.77 -6.59 19.64
CA THR A 145 32.50 -5.21 20.08
C THR A 145 31.28 -5.16 21.01
N HIS A 146 30.26 -5.97 20.72
CA HIS A 146 29.00 -6.05 21.48
C HIS A 146 28.74 -7.49 21.97
N PRO A 147 29.33 -7.93 23.10
CA PRO A 147 29.34 -9.35 23.50
C PRO A 147 27.98 -10.03 23.63
N ASN A 148 26.95 -9.26 23.99
CA ASN A 148 25.59 -9.76 24.19
C ASN A 148 24.66 -9.48 23.00
N LEU A 149 25.20 -9.08 21.85
CA LEU A 149 24.40 -8.69 20.69
C LEU A 149 23.52 -9.84 20.20
N GLY A 150 22.21 -9.62 20.24
CA GLY A 150 21.25 -10.50 19.61
C GLY A 150 21.18 -10.26 18.10
N VAL A 151 21.18 -11.33 17.32
CA VAL A 151 21.15 -11.26 15.86
C VAL A 151 19.90 -11.94 15.36
N TRP A 152 19.08 -11.19 14.64
CA TRP A 152 17.77 -11.63 14.14
C TRP A 152 17.76 -11.57 12.62
N VAL A 153 17.13 -12.56 11.99
CA VAL A 153 17.01 -12.62 10.52
C VAL A 153 15.56 -12.83 10.11
N SER A 154 15.21 -12.46 8.88
CA SER A 154 13.90 -12.77 8.30
C SER A 154 14.01 -13.58 7.01
N ASN A 155 12.93 -14.24 6.65
CA ASN A 155 12.69 -14.89 5.38
C ASN A 155 11.90 -14.00 4.40
N GLN A 156 11.92 -12.68 4.58
CA GLN A 156 11.22 -11.75 3.70
C GLN A 156 11.69 -11.94 2.26
N GLY A 157 10.74 -12.09 1.33
CA GLY A 157 11.01 -12.29 -0.09
C GLY A 157 11.32 -13.73 -0.51
N PHE A 158 11.45 -14.68 0.43
CA PHE A 158 11.82 -16.06 0.08
C PHE A 158 10.71 -16.77 -0.71
N THR A 159 11.08 -17.48 -1.78
CA THR A 159 10.19 -18.42 -2.49
C THR A 159 9.80 -19.61 -1.60
N PRO A 160 8.80 -20.42 -1.99
CA PRO A 160 8.46 -21.64 -1.25
C PRO A 160 9.67 -22.57 -1.03
N GLU A 161 10.52 -22.74 -2.05
CA GLU A 161 11.72 -23.59 -2.00
C GLU A 161 12.79 -23.01 -1.06
N GLN A 162 12.98 -21.69 -1.09
CA GLN A 162 13.90 -20.99 -0.21
C GLN A 162 13.44 -21.06 1.25
N ASN A 163 12.13 -20.92 1.51
CA ASN A 163 11.55 -21.17 2.84
C ASN A 163 11.79 -22.61 3.29
N ASN A 164 11.56 -23.60 2.42
CA ASN A 164 11.84 -25.00 2.71
C ASN A 164 13.28 -25.21 3.15
N TRP A 165 14.24 -24.69 2.41
CA TRP A 165 15.65 -24.77 2.80
C TRP A 165 15.93 -24.08 4.14
N PHE A 166 15.42 -22.86 4.34
CA PHE A 166 15.70 -22.03 5.52
C PHE A 166 15.21 -22.71 6.81
N PHE A 167 13.96 -23.15 6.83
CA PHE A 167 13.40 -23.80 8.01
C PHE A 167 13.98 -25.20 8.24
N ASP A 168 14.28 -25.97 7.19
CA ASP A 168 15.01 -27.25 7.30
C ASP A 168 16.38 -27.05 7.95
N TYR A 169 17.11 -26.02 7.54
CA TYR A 169 18.40 -25.66 8.12
C TYR A 169 18.24 -25.32 9.61
N LEU A 170 17.30 -24.43 9.95
CA LEU A 170 17.06 -24.04 11.35
C LEU A 170 16.72 -25.26 12.21
N GLN A 171 15.86 -26.15 11.75
CA GLN A 171 15.48 -27.36 12.49
C GLN A 171 16.64 -28.33 12.72
N ARG A 172 17.50 -28.51 11.71
CA ARG A 172 18.63 -29.46 11.77
C ARG A 172 19.86 -28.91 12.48
N LYS A 173 20.18 -27.63 12.25
CA LYS A 173 21.47 -27.04 12.64
C LYS A 173 21.38 -26.19 13.89
N GLN A 174 20.27 -25.50 14.10
CA GLN A 174 20.03 -24.65 15.28
C GLN A 174 21.29 -23.87 15.72
N PRO A 175 21.86 -23.00 14.85
CA PRO A 175 23.09 -22.28 15.16
C PRO A 175 22.95 -21.39 16.41
N ASP A 176 23.98 -21.36 17.24
CA ASP A 176 24.01 -20.58 18.48
C ASP A 176 24.26 -19.08 18.25
N TRP A 177 24.72 -18.70 17.05
CA TRP A 177 24.87 -17.28 16.72
C TRP A 177 23.51 -16.59 16.54
N LEU A 178 22.47 -17.31 16.13
CA LEU A 178 21.15 -16.77 15.86
C LEU A 178 20.34 -16.59 17.14
N THR A 179 19.73 -15.42 17.31
CA THR A 179 18.84 -15.13 18.45
C THR A 179 17.40 -15.47 18.15
N GLY A 180 16.86 -15.05 17.00
CA GLY A 180 15.48 -15.31 16.64
C GLY A 180 15.15 -14.96 15.18
N VAL A 181 13.89 -15.15 14.81
CA VAL A 181 13.40 -14.92 13.44
C VAL A 181 12.39 -13.77 13.43
N VAL A 182 12.38 -12.97 12.37
CA VAL A 182 11.43 -11.86 12.21
C VAL A 182 10.37 -12.22 11.17
N TYR A 183 9.09 -11.95 11.49
CA TYR A 183 7.96 -12.02 10.56
C TYR A 183 7.58 -10.61 10.14
N GLY A 184 7.65 -10.27 8.85
CA GLY A 184 7.39 -8.91 8.37
C GLY A 184 6.80 -8.89 6.97
N ALA A 185 6.71 -7.69 6.37
CA ALA A 185 6.23 -7.51 5.01
C ALA A 185 6.93 -8.44 4.01
N TRP A 186 6.25 -8.91 2.97
CA TRP A 186 6.80 -9.84 1.97
C TRP A 186 7.24 -11.22 2.49
N THR A 187 6.96 -11.59 3.73
CA THR A 187 6.98 -13.00 4.13
C THR A 187 5.85 -13.73 3.39
N ARG A 188 6.20 -14.76 2.61
CA ARG A 188 5.29 -15.45 1.67
C ARG A 188 4.57 -16.66 2.27
N ILE A 189 4.52 -16.74 3.59
CA ILE A 189 3.87 -17.81 4.37
C ILE A 189 3.08 -17.18 5.52
N LEU A 190 2.15 -17.94 6.11
CA LEU A 190 1.35 -17.47 7.23
C LEU A 190 2.18 -17.41 8.54
N ALA A 191 1.71 -16.61 9.51
CA ALA A 191 2.40 -16.43 10.80
C ALA A 191 2.40 -17.71 11.65
N ASP A 192 1.28 -18.45 11.64
CA ASP A 192 1.15 -19.77 12.27
C ASP A 192 2.09 -20.79 11.63
N GLU A 193 2.16 -20.83 10.30
CA GLU A 193 3.10 -21.68 9.57
C GLU A 193 4.55 -21.35 9.94
N GLN A 194 4.93 -20.06 9.99
CA GLN A 194 6.27 -19.67 10.41
C GLN A 194 6.56 -20.11 11.85
N ARG A 195 5.58 -19.99 12.76
CA ARG A 195 5.74 -20.41 14.15
C ARG A 195 5.96 -21.92 14.24
N ASP A 196 5.19 -22.72 13.52
CA ASP A 196 5.32 -24.18 13.48
C ASP A 196 6.66 -24.64 12.93
N ARG A 197 7.15 -23.95 11.88
CA ARG A 197 8.40 -24.30 11.20
C ARG A 197 9.66 -23.83 11.95
N THR A 198 9.54 -22.80 12.78
CA THR A 198 10.65 -22.22 13.54
C THR A 198 10.89 -22.99 14.85
N PRO A 199 12.10 -23.55 15.09
CA PRO A 199 12.42 -24.24 16.34
C PRO A 199 12.08 -23.41 17.60
N LYS A 200 11.50 -24.05 18.63
CA LYS A 200 11.02 -23.38 19.85
C LYS A 200 12.06 -22.54 20.59
N ARG A 201 13.36 -22.81 20.41
CA ARG A 201 14.44 -22.02 21.00
C ARG A 201 14.58 -20.62 20.39
N TYR A 202 14.05 -20.42 19.19
CA TYR A 202 14.10 -19.14 18.49
C TYR A 202 12.76 -18.40 18.68
N PRO A 203 12.76 -17.30 19.45
CA PRO A 203 11.62 -16.39 19.48
C PRO A 203 11.33 -15.85 18.07
N ILE A 204 10.06 -15.50 17.86
CA ILE A 204 9.63 -14.78 16.65
C ILE A 204 9.30 -13.35 17.04
N ARG A 205 9.82 -12.36 16.31
CA ARG A 205 9.46 -10.95 16.47
C ARG A 205 8.65 -10.49 15.26
N ARG A 206 7.52 -9.81 15.48
CA ARG A 206 6.77 -9.19 14.36
C ARG A 206 7.40 -7.85 13.96
N TYR A 207 7.55 -7.63 12.67
CA TYR A 207 7.94 -6.38 12.02
C TYR A 207 6.78 -5.90 11.14
N SER A 208 5.68 -5.57 11.81
CA SER A 208 4.41 -5.19 11.20
C SER A 208 4.49 -3.78 10.62
N ASP A 209 4.10 -3.59 9.37
CA ASP A 209 3.93 -2.28 8.76
C ASP A 209 2.65 -1.61 9.26
N ILE A 210 2.78 -0.47 9.96
CA ILE A 210 1.65 0.27 10.52
C ILE A 210 1.49 1.67 9.90
N GLY A 211 2.34 2.03 8.94
CA GLY A 211 2.37 3.36 8.33
C GLY A 211 1.75 3.43 6.95
N HIS A 212 1.65 2.31 6.22
CA HIS A 212 1.20 2.32 4.83
C HIS A 212 -0.30 2.01 4.69
N CYS A 213 -1.03 2.90 4.00
CA CYS A 213 -2.44 2.69 3.65
C CYS A 213 -2.62 1.96 2.32
N VAL A 214 -1.64 2.05 1.41
CA VAL A 214 -1.59 1.29 0.16
C VAL A 214 -0.20 0.71 -0.04
N ARG A 215 -0.08 -0.32 -0.88
CA ARG A 215 1.22 -0.90 -1.27
C ARG A 215 2.09 -1.36 -0.08
N GLY A 216 1.47 -1.67 1.06
CA GLY A 216 2.11 -2.12 2.32
C GLY A 216 1.72 -3.54 2.73
N GLN A 217 2.14 -3.95 3.93
CA GLN A 217 1.78 -5.27 4.48
C GLN A 217 0.28 -5.34 4.79
N TYR A 218 -0.26 -4.31 5.44
CA TYR A 218 -1.66 -4.24 5.89
C TYR A 218 -2.35 -2.98 5.33
N PRO A 219 -2.65 -2.94 4.02
CA PRO A 219 -3.32 -1.80 3.41
C PRO A 219 -4.72 -1.57 4.03
N VAL A 220 -5.31 -0.41 3.75
CA VAL A 220 -6.71 -0.16 4.10
C VAL A 220 -7.57 -1.05 3.19
N ALA A 221 -8.31 -1.98 3.79
CA ALA A 221 -9.16 -2.91 3.04
C ALA A 221 -10.33 -2.16 2.38
N GLY A 222 -10.55 -2.40 1.09
CA GLY A 222 -11.62 -1.76 0.31
C GLY A 222 -11.60 -0.23 0.32
N TRP A 223 -10.41 0.38 0.33
CA TRP A 223 -10.27 1.84 0.41
C TRP A 223 -10.80 2.51 -0.87
N ASP A 224 -11.61 3.56 -0.72
CA ASP A 224 -12.13 4.31 -1.86
C ASP A 224 -10.98 4.93 -2.66
N ARG A 225 -11.03 4.76 -3.99
CA ARG A 225 -9.99 5.23 -4.92
C ARG A 225 -9.71 6.72 -4.83
N ALA A 226 -10.72 7.54 -4.49
CA ALA A 226 -10.53 8.97 -4.32
C ALA A 226 -9.56 9.23 -3.15
N PHE A 227 -9.75 8.55 -2.01
CA PHE A 227 -8.82 8.63 -0.90
C PHE A 227 -7.45 8.06 -1.26
N ALA A 228 -7.39 6.88 -1.87
CA ALA A 228 -6.12 6.27 -2.24
C ALA A 228 -5.26 7.18 -3.14
N ARG A 229 -5.89 7.94 -4.04
CA ARG A 229 -5.21 8.87 -4.95
C ARG A 229 -4.85 10.22 -4.35
N THR A 230 -5.64 10.72 -3.39
CA THR A 230 -5.36 12.03 -2.77
C THR A 230 -4.52 11.90 -1.49
N LEU A 231 -4.66 10.82 -0.74
CA LEU A 231 -3.88 10.61 0.50
C LEU A 231 -2.63 9.77 0.27
N GLY A 232 -2.57 8.99 -0.81
CA GLY A 232 -1.38 8.24 -1.19
C GLY A 232 -1.00 7.16 -0.18
N ARG A 233 0.31 6.94 -0.03
CA ARG A 233 0.86 5.78 0.69
C ARG A 233 0.92 5.96 2.20
N GLU A 234 1.35 7.12 2.67
CA GLU A 234 1.76 7.37 4.06
C GLU A 234 1.04 8.58 4.68
N PRO A 235 -0.30 8.72 4.55
CA PRO A 235 -1.02 9.83 5.19
C PRO A 235 -1.08 9.66 6.72
N PHE A 236 -1.47 10.71 7.45
CA PHE A 236 -1.94 10.52 8.83
C PHE A 236 -3.19 9.63 8.82
N ALA A 237 -3.12 8.42 9.35
CA ALA A 237 -4.17 7.41 9.23
C ALA A 237 -4.43 6.70 10.57
N PRO A 238 -5.17 7.34 11.49
CA PRO A 238 -5.60 6.69 12.72
C PRO A 238 -6.52 5.51 12.36
N ARG A 239 -6.09 4.29 12.71
CA ARG A 239 -6.81 3.03 12.43
C ARG A 239 -6.87 2.13 13.67
N PRO A 240 -7.37 2.62 14.82
CA PRO A 240 -7.31 1.89 16.08
C PRO A 240 -8.01 0.52 16.02
N LYS A 241 -9.19 0.39 15.39
CA LYS A 241 -9.92 -0.89 15.30
C LYS A 241 -9.14 -1.90 14.46
N TRP A 242 -8.66 -1.50 13.29
CA TRP A 242 -7.87 -2.37 12.41
C TRP A 242 -6.53 -2.77 13.03
N HIS A 243 -5.80 -1.86 13.65
CA HIS A 243 -4.50 -2.20 14.25
C HIS A 243 -4.64 -3.02 15.52
N ALA A 244 -5.69 -2.83 16.33
CA ALA A 244 -6.01 -3.73 17.43
C ALA A 244 -6.31 -5.14 16.93
N ARG A 245 -7.10 -5.26 15.85
CA ARG A 245 -7.39 -6.55 15.21
C ARG A 245 -6.13 -7.24 14.71
N ILE A 246 -5.29 -6.54 13.95
CA ILE A 246 -4.02 -7.08 13.40
C ILE A 246 -3.08 -7.49 14.53
N HIS A 247 -2.99 -6.69 15.60
CA HIS A 247 -2.20 -7.04 16.78
C HIS A 247 -2.66 -8.38 17.37
N ASN A 248 -3.94 -8.48 17.74
CA ASN A 248 -4.47 -9.64 18.47
C ASN A 248 -4.55 -10.90 17.62
N LEU A 249 -4.79 -10.78 16.29
CA LEU A 249 -4.85 -11.92 15.39
C LEU A 249 -3.53 -12.71 15.34
N TYR A 250 -2.39 -12.04 15.54
CA TYR A 250 -1.08 -12.66 15.40
C TYR A 250 -0.24 -12.65 16.69
N ASP A 251 -0.81 -12.26 17.83
CA ASP A 251 -0.06 -12.13 19.08
C ASP A 251 0.49 -13.47 19.58
N GLU A 252 -0.32 -14.53 19.48
CA GLU A 252 0.06 -15.88 19.95
C GLU A 252 1.26 -16.50 19.22
N TYR A 253 1.58 -16.02 18.01
CA TYR A 253 2.64 -16.59 17.16
C TYR A 253 4.01 -15.94 17.39
N ALA A 254 4.11 -14.89 18.22
CA ALA A 254 5.32 -14.10 18.36
C ALA A 254 5.60 -13.65 19.80
N ASP A 255 6.87 -13.44 20.10
CA ASP A 255 7.38 -12.93 21.38
C ASP A 255 7.41 -11.39 21.39
N GLY A 256 6.34 -10.78 20.86
CA GLY A 256 6.19 -9.35 20.71
C GLY A 256 6.55 -8.83 19.30
N PHE A 257 6.81 -7.53 19.23
CA PHE A 257 6.95 -6.79 17.99
C PHE A 257 7.93 -5.63 18.09
N VAL A 258 8.48 -5.27 16.95
CA VAL A 258 9.02 -3.93 16.67
C VAL A 258 8.39 -3.50 15.36
N THR A 259 7.35 -2.66 15.39
CA THR A 259 6.62 -2.31 14.16
C THR A 259 7.44 -1.40 13.26
N TYR A 260 7.16 -1.42 11.95
CA TYR A 260 7.69 -0.46 11.00
C TYR A 260 6.80 0.79 10.95
N SER A 261 7.41 1.97 11.11
CA SER A 261 6.75 3.28 11.04
C SER A 261 7.56 4.24 10.17
N ASP A 262 6.85 5.08 9.40
CA ASP A 262 7.45 6.09 8.51
C ASP A 262 7.18 7.54 8.97
N GLY A 263 6.72 7.75 10.20
CA GLY A 263 6.63 9.10 10.78
C GLY A 263 5.54 9.25 11.81
N VAL A 264 4.97 10.44 11.89
CA VAL A 264 3.88 10.79 12.81
C VAL A 264 2.51 10.31 12.32
N GLY A 265 2.37 10.03 11.02
CA GLY A 265 1.10 9.60 10.43
C GLY A 265 0.46 8.32 11.02
N ASP A 266 1.23 7.49 11.71
CA ASP A 266 0.77 6.28 12.41
C ASP A 266 0.84 6.39 13.94
N ASP A 267 0.86 7.61 14.49
CA ASP A 267 1.05 7.89 15.93
C ASP A 267 0.11 7.07 16.83
N LEU A 268 -1.21 7.27 16.70
CA LEU A 268 -2.21 6.53 17.49
C LEU A 268 -2.03 5.02 17.36
N ASN A 269 -1.67 4.53 16.17
CA ASN A 269 -1.48 3.10 15.93
C ASN A 269 -0.32 2.57 16.79
N LYS A 270 0.78 3.31 16.96
CA LYS A 270 1.87 2.92 17.86
C LYS A 270 1.41 2.74 19.31
N PHE A 271 0.58 3.65 19.81
CA PHE A 271 0.04 3.59 21.17
C PHE A 271 -0.91 2.41 21.36
N VAL A 272 -1.78 2.13 20.38
CA VAL A 272 -2.65 0.95 20.39
C VAL A 272 -1.84 -0.34 20.41
N TRP A 273 -0.85 -0.48 19.53
CA TRP A 273 0.03 -1.66 19.50
C TRP A 273 0.76 -1.83 20.83
N THR A 274 1.31 -0.75 21.39
CA THR A 274 2.07 -0.80 22.63
C THR A 274 1.21 -1.22 23.83
N ALA A 275 0.03 -0.62 23.96
CA ALA A 275 -0.89 -0.94 25.05
C ALA A 275 -1.36 -2.40 24.98
N LEU A 276 -1.71 -2.90 23.79
CA LEU A 276 -2.10 -4.29 23.58
C LEU A 276 -0.92 -5.26 23.74
N GLY A 277 0.30 -4.85 23.39
CA GLY A 277 1.48 -5.66 23.66
C GLY A 277 1.75 -5.85 25.16
N TRP A 278 1.34 -4.88 25.98
CA TRP A 278 1.42 -4.96 27.43
C TRP A 278 0.29 -5.82 28.01
N ASP A 279 -0.94 -5.61 27.55
CA ASP A 279 -2.15 -6.33 27.94
C ASP A 279 -3.04 -6.59 26.70
N PRO A 280 -2.96 -7.78 26.07
CA PRO A 280 -3.70 -8.09 24.84
C PRO A 280 -5.23 -8.08 25.00
N ASP A 281 -5.73 -8.20 26.22
CA ASP A 281 -7.15 -8.24 26.55
C ASP A 281 -7.70 -6.84 26.93
N ARG A 282 -6.84 -5.81 26.91
CA ARG A 282 -7.23 -4.44 27.26
C ARG A 282 -8.26 -3.89 26.28
N ASP A 283 -9.29 -3.25 26.82
CA ASP A 283 -10.35 -2.63 26.03
C ASP A 283 -9.82 -1.49 25.14
N LEU A 284 -10.23 -1.50 23.87
CA LEU A 284 -9.75 -0.53 22.88
C LEU A 284 -10.28 0.89 23.16
N ASP A 285 -11.52 1.02 23.64
CA ASP A 285 -12.08 2.32 23.98
C ASP A 285 -11.26 2.95 25.12
N ASP A 286 -10.90 2.16 26.15
CA ASP A 286 -10.05 2.62 27.25
C ASP A 286 -8.65 3.05 26.78
N ILE A 287 -8.04 2.33 25.82
CA ILE A 287 -6.73 2.70 25.26
C ILE A 287 -6.80 4.05 24.55
N VAL A 288 -7.78 4.23 23.67
CA VAL A 288 -7.94 5.47 22.89
C VAL A 288 -8.35 6.63 23.78
N LEU A 289 -9.13 6.39 24.84
CA LEU A 289 -9.50 7.41 25.83
C LEU A 289 -8.28 7.87 26.65
N ASP A 290 -7.43 6.94 27.08
CA ASP A 290 -6.18 7.29 27.78
C ASP A 290 -5.25 8.10 26.89
N TYR A 291 -5.08 7.70 25.62
CA TYR A 291 -4.35 8.47 24.62
C TYR A 291 -4.92 9.89 24.49
N SER A 292 -6.24 9.99 24.36
CA SER A 292 -6.93 11.27 24.17
C SER A 292 -6.76 12.19 25.38
N ARG A 293 -6.94 11.66 26.60
CA ARG A 293 -6.75 12.45 27.83
C ARG A 293 -5.30 12.86 28.06
N PHE A 294 -4.35 11.99 27.71
CA PHE A 294 -2.94 12.27 27.89
C PHE A 294 -2.44 13.39 26.98
N PHE A 295 -2.85 13.40 25.71
CA PHE A 295 -2.35 14.36 24.72
C PHE A 295 -3.22 15.60 24.53
N PHE A 296 -4.51 15.53 24.84
CA PHE A 296 -5.48 16.60 24.56
C PHE A 296 -6.15 17.15 25.83
N GLY A 297 -5.96 16.49 26.97
CA GLY A 297 -6.53 16.90 28.25
C GLY A 297 -7.86 16.21 28.57
N TRP A 298 -8.28 16.32 29.83
CA TRP A 298 -9.48 15.65 30.35
C TRP A 298 -10.78 16.30 29.87
N ASP A 299 -10.76 17.60 29.58
CA ASP A 299 -11.95 18.38 29.26
C ASP A 299 -12.55 18.03 27.90
N ILE A 300 -11.73 17.58 26.94
CA ILE A 300 -12.15 17.21 25.57
C ILE A 300 -11.81 15.75 25.20
N GLY A 301 -11.33 14.96 26.17
CA GLY A 301 -10.75 13.64 25.90
C GLY A 301 -11.76 12.64 25.31
N GLU A 302 -13.04 12.73 25.67
CA GLU A 302 -14.10 11.85 25.15
C GLU A 302 -14.52 12.26 23.73
N GLU A 303 -14.59 13.56 23.46
CA GLU A 303 -14.84 14.12 22.12
C GLU A 303 -13.71 13.77 21.14
N VAL A 304 -12.45 13.87 21.60
CA VAL A 304 -11.27 13.47 20.80
C VAL A 304 -11.28 11.97 20.54
N GLN A 305 -11.54 11.14 21.56
CA GLN A 305 -11.63 9.69 21.39
C GLN A 305 -12.68 9.33 20.33
N LYS A 306 -13.87 9.93 20.41
CA LYS A 306 -14.92 9.77 19.41
C LYS A 306 -14.45 10.22 18.03
N GLY A 307 -13.82 11.39 17.93
CA GLY A 307 -13.28 11.93 16.68
C GLY A 307 -12.26 11.01 16.01
N LEU A 308 -11.39 10.34 16.79
CA LEU A 308 -10.39 9.40 16.28
C LEU A 308 -11.03 8.14 15.67
N PHE A 309 -12.07 7.59 16.29
CA PHE A 309 -12.82 6.48 15.71
C PHE A 309 -13.60 6.90 14.45
N MET A 310 -14.14 8.11 14.44
CA MET A 310 -14.84 8.67 13.28
C MET A 310 -13.89 8.88 12.09
N LEU A 311 -12.62 9.23 12.32
CA LEU A 311 -11.60 9.30 11.26
C LEU A 311 -11.32 7.93 10.62
N GLU A 312 -11.31 6.85 11.40
CA GLU A 312 -11.20 5.49 10.86
C GLU A 312 -12.46 5.09 10.08
N GLU A 313 -13.64 5.48 10.54
CA GLU A 313 -14.93 5.21 9.87
C GLU A 313 -15.07 5.91 8.51
N ASN A 314 -14.38 7.04 8.30
CA ASN A 314 -14.32 7.69 6.99
C ASN A 314 -13.78 6.75 5.90
N PHE A 315 -12.91 5.80 6.24
CA PHE A 315 -12.29 4.88 5.27
C PHE A 315 -13.20 3.77 4.74
N VAL A 316 -14.39 3.61 5.33
CA VAL A 316 -15.26 2.47 5.03
C VAL A 316 -16.22 2.79 3.89
N GLY A 317 -16.18 1.99 2.83
CA GLY A 317 -17.13 2.05 1.71
C GLY A 317 -16.91 3.22 0.75
N SER A 318 -17.91 3.50 -0.08
CA SER A 318 -17.85 4.59 -1.06
C SER A 318 -17.78 5.95 -0.38
N LEU A 319 -16.77 6.75 -0.73
CA LEU A 319 -16.61 8.10 -0.20
C LEU A 319 -17.79 9.01 -0.59
N ALA A 320 -18.32 8.84 -1.80
CA ALA A 320 -19.48 9.61 -2.26
C ALA A 320 -20.70 9.37 -1.36
N GLU A 321 -20.93 8.11 -0.98
CA GLU A 321 -22.08 7.68 -0.16
C GLU A 321 -21.83 7.81 1.35
N ASN A 322 -20.58 8.00 1.78
CA ASN A 322 -20.21 8.05 3.20
C ASN A 322 -20.58 9.40 3.86
N GLU A 323 -21.78 9.46 4.45
CA GLU A 323 -22.26 10.63 5.20
C GLU A 323 -21.49 10.91 6.52
N THR A 324 -20.73 9.94 7.04
CA THR A 324 -19.97 10.11 8.29
C THR A 324 -18.89 11.17 8.13
N VAL A 325 -18.31 11.33 6.93
CA VAL A 325 -17.25 12.31 6.64
C VAL A 325 -17.65 13.74 7.04
N GLU A 326 -18.88 14.16 6.74
CA GLU A 326 -19.36 15.49 7.11
C GLU A 326 -19.55 15.64 8.63
N LYS A 327 -19.99 14.58 9.31
CA LYS A 327 -20.12 14.56 10.77
C LYS A 327 -18.76 14.60 11.46
N THR A 328 -17.77 13.88 10.93
CA THR A 328 -16.38 13.88 11.39
C THR A 328 -15.79 15.27 11.27
N TYR A 329 -15.93 15.90 10.10
CA TYR A 329 -15.51 17.28 9.87
C TYR A 329 -16.17 18.27 10.85
N ALA A 330 -17.49 18.19 11.04
CA ALA A 330 -18.20 19.07 11.97
C ALA A 330 -17.72 18.92 13.41
N LEU A 331 -17.43 17.70 13.87
CA LEU A 331 -16.89 17.47 15.22
C LEU A 331 -15.53 18.14 15.40
N TRP A 332 -14.59 17.90 14.48
CA TRP A 332 -13.24 18.43 14.57
C TRP A 332 -13.19 19.95 14.40
N ARG A 333 -14.02 20.51 13.52
CA ARG A 333 -14.18 21.96 13.36
C ARG A 333 -14.70 22.61 14.65
N ASN A 334 -15.68 22.00 15.32
CA ASN A 334 -16.17 22.54 16.59
C ASN A 334 -15.07 22.53 17.67
N LEU A 335 -14.26 21.47 17.74
CA LEU A 335 -13.11 21.42 18.64
C LEU A 335 -12.08 22.51 18.29
N GLU A 336 -11.86 22.80 17.00
CA GLU A 336 -10.97 23.88 16.56
C GLU A 336 -11.49 25.27 16.95
N GLU A 337 -12.79 25.52 16.79
CA GLU A 337 -13.42 26.80 17.16
C GLU A 337 -13.35 27.09 18.67
N GLU A 338 -13.32 26.05 19.50
CA GLU A 338 -13.22 26.14 20.95
C GLU A 338 -11.78 26.00 21.48
N ALA A 339 -10.80 25.72 20.60
CA ALA A 339 -9.42 25.46 20.98
C ALA A 339 -8.69 26.71 21.49
N ASP A 340 -7.86 26.52 22.51
CA ASP A 340 -6.90 27.53 22.94
C ASP A 340 -5.59 27.45 22.13
N GLU A 341 -4.68 28.42 22.36
CA GLU A 341 -3.40 28.49 21.64
C GLU A 341 -2.52 27.25 21.89
N ALA A 342 -2.61 26.62 23.08
CA ALA A 342 -1.84 25.42 23.39
C ALA A 342 -2.34 24.21 22.59
N LEU A 343 -3.65 24.05 22.44
CA LEU A 343 -4.23 22.99 21.63
C LEU A 343 -4.01 23.22 20.13
N LEU A 344 -4.12 24.47 19.66
CA LEU A 344 -3.87 24.82 18.25
C LEU A 344 -2.40 24.60 17.82
N THR A 345 -1.45 24.62 18.76
CA THR A 345 -0.03 24.33 18.52
C THR A 345 0.34 22.86 18.79
N ASN A 346 -0.61 22.03 19.22
CA ASN A 346 -0.40 20.60 19.40
C ASN A 346 -0.42 19.88 18.05
N TRP A 347 0.71 19.31 17.65
CA TRP A 347 0.84 18.63 16.36
C TRP A 347 -0.15 17.46 16.18
N ARG A 348 -0.51 16.73 17.25
CA ARG A 348 -1.50 15.64 17.16
C ARG A 348 -2.90 16.17 16.87
N PHE A 349 -3.22 17.36 17.38
CA PHE A 349 -4.48 18.03 17.08
C PHE A 349 -4.50 18.56 15.65
N GLN A 350 -3.39 19.19 15.22
CA GLN A 350 -3.22 19.64 13.84
C GLN A 350 -3.34 18.49 12.83
N GLU A 351 -2.82 17.29 13.12
CA GLU A 351 -2.99 16.10 12.28
C GLU A 351 -4.45 15.67 12.17
N CYS A 352 -5.18 15.66 13.29
CA CYS A 352 -6.61 15.33 13.31
C CYS A 352 -7.44 16.33 12.50
N LEU A 353 -7.14 17.63 12.64
CA LEU A 353 -7.76 18.67 11.83
C LEU A 353 -7.42 18.47 10.35
N LEU A 354 -6.14 18.26 10.02
CA LEU A 354 -5.71 18.07 8.63
C LEU A 354 -6.55 16.99 7.98
N ARG A 355 -6.71 15.83 8.62
CA ARG A 355 -7.52 14.73 8.07
C ARG A 355 -9.01 15.02 8.02
N ALA A 356 -9.59 15.65 9.04
CA ALA A 356 -11.00 16.01 9.02
C ALA A 356 -11.34 16.98 7.87
N TYR A 357 -10.50 18.00 7.64
CA TYR A 357 -10.65 18.93 6.53
C TYR A 357 -10.37 18.27 5.18
N TYR A 358 -9.29 17.48 5.08
CA TYR A 358 -8.90 16.78 3.84
C TYR A 358 -10.01 15.83 3.38
N ASP A 359 -10.53 15.01 4.29
CA ASP A 359 -11.52 14.00 3.94
C ASP A 359 -12.82 14.64 3.42
N HIS A 360 -13.25 15.72 4.08
CA HIS A 360 -14.42 16.49 3.66
C HIS A 360 -14.19 17.18 2.31
N TYR A 361 -13.04 17.83 2.12
CA TYR A 361 -12.65 18.45 0.87
C TYR A 361 -12.67 17.46 -0.31
N THR A 362 -12.03 16.29 -0.16
CA THR A 362 -12.01 15.25 -1.20
C THR A 362 -13.42 14.75 -1.51
N ARG A 363 -14.27 14.54 -0.49
CA ARG A 363 -15.66 14.11 -0.72
C ARG A 363 -16.45 15.11 -1.53
N LEU A 364 -16.36 16.40 -1.21
CA LEU A 364 -17.08 17.45 -1.94
C LEU A 364 -16.65 17.53 -3.41
N ARG A 365 -15.34 17.45 -3.66
CA ARG A 365 -14.80 17.38 -5.01
C ARG A 365 -15.28 16.14 -5.75
N LEU A 366 -15.26 14.97 -5.12
CA LEU A 366 -15.71 13.72 -5.74
C LEU A 366 -17.17 13.81 -6.19
N LEU A 367 -18.06 14.33 -5.34
CA LEU A 367 -19.47 14.51 -5.70
C LEU A 367 -19.64 15.41 -6.93
N LYS A 368 -18.88 16.50 -7.01
CA LYS A 368 -18.91 17.42 -8.16
C LYS A 368 -18.29 16.78 -9.41
N ALA A 369 -17.18 16.06 -9.25
CA ALA A 369 -16.49 15.37 -10.33
C ALA A 369 -17.36 14.27 -10.97
N ASN A 370 -18.13 13.53 -10.16
CA ASN A 370 -19.10 12.55 -10.62
C ASN A 370 -20.25 13.20 -11.41
N ASP A 371 -20.83 14.30 -10.90
CA ASP A 371 -21.85 15.09 -11.63
C ASP A 371 -21.36 15.58 -13.00
N ILE A 372 -20.12 16.09 -13.07
CA ILE A 372 -19.48 16.51 -14.33
C ILE A 372 -19.37 15.34 -15.30
N GLU A 373 -18.89 14.18 -14.83
CA GLU A 373 -18.73 12.98 -15.67
C GLU A 373 -20.08 12.45 -16.19
N GLU A 374 -21.10 12.35 -15.33
CA GLU A 374 -22.45 11.91 -15.72
C GLU A 374 -23.09 12.83 -16.78
N ARG A 375 -22.96 14.15 -16.62
CA ARG A 375 -23.46 15.12 -17.60
C ARG A 375 -22.69 15.06 -18.92
N ALA A 376 -21.37 14.87 -18.86
CA ALA A 376 -20.56 14.68 -20.06
C ALA A 376 -20.99 13.42 -20.82
N TYR A 377 -21.18 12.29 -20.14
CA TYR A 377 -21.72 11.07 -20.76
C TYR A 377 -23.11 11.28 -21.36
N ALA A 378 -24.00 12.00 -20.68
CA ALA A 378 -25.31 12.33 -21.24
C ALA A 378 -25.22 13.20 -22.52
N ALA A 379 -24.24 14.09 -22.61
CA ALA A 379 -23.96 14.86 -23.83
C ALA A 379 -23.41 13.96 -24.96
N LEU A 380 -22.47 13.06 -24.65
CA LEU A 380 -21.90 12.11 -25.62
C LEU A 380 -22.96 11.14 -26.17
N ARG A 381 -23.93 10.69 -25.35
CA ARG A 381 -25.06 9.84 -25.80
C ARG A 381 -25.90 10.45 -26.92
N ARG A 382 -25.86 11.77 -27.10
CA ARG A 382 -26.59 12.47 -28.16
C ARG A 382 -25.89 12.41 -29.52
N GLY A 383 -24.69 11.82 -29.61
CA GLY A 383 -23.92 11.66 -30.85
C GLY A 383 -24.74 11.20 -32.06
N PRO A 384 -25.61 10.17 -31.95
CA PRO A 384 -26.46 9.74 -33.05
C PRO A 384 -27.46 10.81 -33.55
N ASP A 385 -27.90 11.72 -32.68
CA ASP A 385 -28.90 12.74 -33.00
C ASP A 385 -28.28 14.03 -33.54
N ILE A 386 -27.12 14.44 -33.01
CA ILE A 386 -26.51 15.75 -33.28
C ILE A 386 -25.17 15.68 -34.03
N GLY A 387 -24.63 14.49 -34.24
CA GLY A 387 -23.31 14.24 -34.81
C GLY A 387 -22.20 14.15 -33.77
N VAL A 388 -21.15 13.37 -34.08
CA VAL A 388 -20.00 13.09 -33.19
C VAL A 388 -19.33 14.39 -32.74
N GLU A 389 -19.03 15.29 -33.66
CA GLU A 389 -18.28 16.52 -33.38
C GLU A 389 -19.02 17.42 -32.39
N LYS A 390 -20.34 17.60 -32.55
CA LYS A 390 -21.15 18.44 -31.65
C LYS A 390 -21.34 17.80 -30.27
N ALA A 391 -21.47 16.48 -30.21
CA ALA A 391 -21.57 15.77 -28.95
C ALA A 391 -20.26 15.88 -28.15
N ILE A 392 -19.12 15.73 -28.84
CA ILE A 392 -17.78 15.92 -28.26
C ILE A 392 -17.58 17.36 -27.78
N GLU A 393 -17.96 18.36 -28.59
CA GLU A 393 -17.88 19.77 -28.21
C GLU A 393 -18.67 20.06 -26.91
N ALA A 394 -19.93 19.62 -26.84
CA ALA A 394 -20.77 19.80 -25.66
C ALA A 394 -20.22 19.06 -24.42
N ALA A 395 -19.68 17.85 -24.59
CA ALA A 395 -19.07 17.12 -23.49
C ALA A 395 -17.79 17.80 -22.99
N ARG A 396 -16.97 18.37 -23.88
CA ARG A 396 -15.76 19.12 -23.51
C ARG A 396 -16.07 20.39 -22.74
N GLU A 397 -17.12 21.11 -23.09
CA GLU A 397 -17.57 22.27 -22.33
C GLU A 397 -17.92 21.89 -20.88
N ILE A 398 -18.58 20.75 -20.68
CA ILE A 398 -18.91 20.21 -19.35
C ILE A 398 -17.66 19.73 -18.61
N LEU A 399 -16.80 18.94 -19.27
CA LEU A 399 -15.57 18.42 -18.68
C LEU A 399 -14.61 19.53 -18.26
N ALA A 400 -14.66 20.70 -18.92
CA ALA A 400 -13.87 21.86 -18.57
C ALA A 400 -14.25 22.51 -17.23
N GLU A 401 -15.40 22.17 -16.65
CA GLU A 401 -15.79 22.60 -15.31
C GLU A 401 -14.77 22.15 -14.24
N SER A 402 -14.63 22.96 -13.20
CA SER A 402 -13.82 22.65 -12.02
C SER A 402 -14.64 21.78 -11.05
N ASP A 403 -13.98 20.80 -10.42
CA ASP A 403 -14.53 20.08 -9.26
C ASP A 403 -14.37 20.86 -7.95
N GLN A 404 -13.71 22.01 -8.00
CA GLN A 404 -13.51 22.97 -6.91
C GLN A 404 -14.38 24.22 -7.11
N ASP A 405 -14.94 24.71 -6.01
CA ASP A 405 -15.82 25.88 -5.92
C ASP A 405 -15.60 26.69 -4.63
N GLU A 406 -16.47 27.68 -4.41
CA GLU A 406 -16.49 28.61 -3.25
C GLU A 406 -16.52 27.89 -1.89
N ARG A 407 -17.02 26.65 -1.85
CA ARG A 407 -17.10 25.84 -0.62
C ARG A 407 -15.79 25.10 -0.37
N THR A 408 -15.15 24.61 -1.43
CA THR A 408 -13.90 23.84 -1.32
C THR A 408 -12.66 24.72 -1.18
N ASP A 409 -12.68 25.94 -1.72
CA ASP A 409 -11.56 26.90 -1.64
C ASP A 409 -11.08 27.19 -0.21
N PRO A 410 -11.95 27.54 0.77
CA PRO A 410 -11.51 27.76 2.14
C PRO A 410 -10.99 26.48 2.82
N LEU A 411 -11.54 25.30 2.49
CA LEU A 411 -11.06 24.02 3.03
C LEU A 411 -9.64 23.74 2.54
N LYS A 412 -9.39 23.93 1.25
CA LYS A 412 -8.07 23.76 0.63
C LYS A 412 -7.04 24.72 1.24
N ALA A 413 -7.42 25.97 1.47
CA ALA A 413 -6.57 26.94 2.14
C ALA A 413 -6.21 26.46 3.56
N ARG A 414 -7.21 26.03 4.34
CA ARG A 414 -6.97 25.54 5.71
C ARG A 414 -6.10 24.28 5.74
N ILE A 415 -6.26 23.36 4.79
CA ILE A 415 -5.39 22.17 4.67
C ILE A 415 -3.94 22.57 4.44
N ARG A 416 -3.67 23.57 3.59
CA ARG A 416 -2.31 24.08 3.35
C ARG A 416 -1.72 24.78 4.56
N GLU A 417 -2.53 25.55 5.29
CA GLU A 417 -2.14 26.16 6.56
C GLU A 417 -1.75 25.09 7.59
N LEU A 418 -2.62 24.10 7.82
CA LEU A 418 -2.35 22.98 8.73
C LEU A 418 -1.08 22.20 8.33
N GLY A 419 -0.82 22.07 7.03
CA GLY A 419 0.42 21.48 6.54
C GLY A 419 1.68 22.28 6.91
N ALA A 420 1.61 23.61 6.84
CA ALA A 420 2.68 24.49 7.30
C ALA A 420 2.84 24.46 8.83
N ASP A 421 1.71 24.46 9.56
CA ASP A 421 1.69 24.38 11.03
C ASP A 421 2.33 23.07 11.52
N LEU A 422 2.06 21.94 10.86
CA LEU A 422 2.65 20.63 11.15
C LEU A 422 4.16 20.56 10.85
N PHE A 423 4.60 21.24 9.80
CA PHE A 423 6.03 21.37 9.52
C PHE A 423 6.74 22.16 10.62
N GLU A 424 6.13 23.25 11.11
CA GLU A 424 6.68 24.03 12.22
C GLU A 424 6.67 23.26 13.56
N SER A 425 5.57 22.57 13.86
CA SER A 425 5.36 21.93 15.17
C SER A 425 6.14 20.63 15.36
N ILE A 426 6.23 19.78 14.33
CA ILE A 426 6.88 18.46 14.44
C ILE A 426 7.77 18.09 13.24
N GLY A 427 7.94 18.98 12.27
CA GLY A 427 8.77 18.75 11.09
C GLY A 427 8.12 17.82 10.06
N ALA A 428 6.78 17.76 10.00
CA ALA A 428 6.08 16.94 9.02
C ALA A 428 6.24 17.50 7.59
N GLN A 429 6.79 16.69 6.70
CA GLN A 429 7.14 17.02 5.32
C GLN A 429 6.00 16.56 4.40
N LEU A 430 4.93 17.35 4.34
CA LEU A 430 3.70 17.00 3.61
C LEU A 430 3.67 17.47 2.15
N ASP A 431 4.77 18.05 1.67
CA ASP A 431 4.94 18.63 0.33
C ASP A 431 6.42 18.56 -0.13
N VAL A 432 6.67 18.28 -1.40
CA VAL A 432 8.03 18.10 -1.93
C VAL A 432 8.72 19.44 -2.14
N GLU A 433 8.03 20.44 -2.69
CA GLU A 433 8.65 21.72 -3.04
C GLU A 433 8.96 22.56 -1.79
N ASN A 434 8.00 22.66 -0.86
CA ASN A 434 8.02 23.60 0.26
C ASN A 434 8.59 22.98 1.53
N THR A 435 8.25 21.72 1.81
CA THR A 435 8.71 21.01 3.02
C THR A 435 9.77 19.95 2.73
N GLN A 436 10.16 19.79 1.47
CA GLN A 436 11.26 18.92 1.03
C GLN A 436 11.08 17.44 1.36
N ALA A 437 9.83 16.96 1.31
CA ALA A 437 9.54 15.53 1.34
C ALA A 437 10.37 14.81 0.27
N ARG A 438 10.88 13.61 0.59
CA ARG A 438 11.83 12.90 -0.29
C ARG A 438 11.29 12.64 -1.70
N ASN A 439 10.01 12.33 -1.79
CA ASN A 439 9.22 12.24 -3.01
C ASN A 439 7.74 12.16 -2.63
N SER A 440 6.85 12.14 -3.62
CA SER A 440 5.41 12.14 -3.43
C SER A 440 4.86 10.91 -2.68
N GLU A 441 5.60 9.79 -2.62
CA GLU A 441 5.17 8.63 -1.82
C GLU A 441 5.40 8.79 -0.32
N ARG A 442 6.27 9.70 0.10
CA ARG A 442 6.73 9.83 1.50
C ARG A 442 5.92 10.84 2.28
N GLY A 443 4.63 10.56 2.43
CA GLY A 443 3.69 11.36 3.22
C GLY A 443 3.34 12.74 2.64
N ALA A 444 3.72 13.01 1.38
CA ALA A 444 3.55 14.30 0.73
C ALA A 444 2.11 14.53 0.23
N VAL A 445 1.12 14.44 1.14
CA VAL A 445 -0.32 14.44 0.82
C VAL A 445 -0.82 15.74 0.18
N LEU A 446 -0.08 16.85 0.32
CA LEU A 446 -0.45 18.14 -0.29
C LEU A 446 -0.21 18.17 -1.79
N GLU A 447 0.69 17.33 -2.31
CA GLU A 447 0.97 17.18 -3.75
C GLU A 447 -0.27 16.72 -4.53
N PHE A 448 -1.17 16.01 -3.86
CA PHE A 448 -2.31 15.34 -4.49
C PHE A 448 -3.64 16.06 -4.31
N LEU A 449 -3.65 17.24 -3.67
CA LEU A 449 -4.88 18.01 -3.40
C LEU A 449 -5.67 18.31 -4.68
N ASP A 450 -4.98 18.42 -5.81
CA ASP A 450 -5.56 18.75 -7.11
C ASP A 450 -5.65 17.55 -8.06
N THR A 451 -5.39 16.33 -7.57
CA THR A 451 -5.51 15.13 -8.39
C THR A 451 -6.96 15.00 -8.91
N PRO A 452 -7.19 14.84 -10.23
CA PRO A 452 -8.53 14.68 -10.79
C PRO A 452 -9.23 13.44 -10.23
N LEU A 453 -10.49 13.59 -9.82
CA LEU A 453 -11.28 12.53 -9.18
C LEU A 453 -12.25 11.81 -10.12
N ASN A 454 -12.27 12.19 -11.40
CA ASN A 454 -13.09 11.56 -12.44
C ASN A 454 -12.23 11.13 -13.63
N ASN A 455 -12.86 10.49 -14.62
CA ASN A 455 -12.21 9.97 -15.81
C ASN A 455 -11.92 11.04 -16.89
N ARG A 456 -11.98 12.34 -16.55
CA ARG A 456 -11.83 13.43 -17.53
C ARG A 456 -10.63 13.25 -18.46
N ARG A 457 -9.44 12.93 -17.92
CA ARG A 457 -8.21 12.75 -18.73
C ARG A 457 -8.35 11.62 -19.75
N TRP A 458 -8.91 10.50 -19.33
CA TRP A 458 -9.18 9.35 -20.21
C TRP A 458 -10.25 9.68 -21.25
N ILE A 459 -11.35 10.31 -20.84
CA ILE A 459 -12.43 10.71 -21.76
C ILE A 459 -11.87 11.67 -22.81
N GLU A 460 -11.18 12.74 -22.42
CA GLU A 460 -10.60 13.71 -23.37
C GLU A 460 -9.65 13.03 -24.38
N HIS A 461 -8.80 12.11 -23.92
CA HIS A 461 -7.90 11.32 -24.76
C HIS A 461 -8.66 10.44 -25.77
N GLU A 462 -9.69 9.72 -25.33
CA GLU A 462 -10.54 8.92 -26.23
C GLU A 462 -11.28 9.79 -27.25
N LEU A 463 -11.77 10.97 -26.84
CA LEU A 463 -12.45 11.91 -27.75
C LEU A 463 -11.49 12.47 -28.82
N ASP A 464 -10.25 12.79 -28.44
CA ASP A 464 -9.22 13.20 -29.41
C ASP A 464 -8.93 12.08 -30.42
N ALA A 465 -8.74 10.84 -29.94
CA ALA A 465 -8.48 9.71 -30.80
C ALA A 465 -9.66 9.38 -31.73
N ILE A 466 -10.91 9.55 -31.27
CA ILE A 466 -12.12 9.41 -32.09
C ILE A 466 -12.13 10.42 -33.24
N LEU A 467 -11.76 11.68 -32.96
CA LEU A 467 -11.70 12.73 -33.98
C LEU A 467 -10.53 12.52 -34.96
N ALA A 468 -9.38 12.05 -34.46
CA ALA A 468 -8.19 11.77 -35.25
C ALA A 468 -8.28 10.46 -36.05
N GLY A 469 -9.21 9.56 -35.68
CA GLY A 469 -9.30 8.22 -36.25
C GLY A 469 -8.18 7.29 -35.79
N GLU A 470 -7.60 7.56 -34.62
CA GLU A 470 -6.52 6.79 -34.02
C GLU A 470 -7.07 5.58 -33.26
N PHE A 471 -6.28 4.50 -33.20
CA PHE A 471 -6.61 3.31 -32.42
C PHE A 471 -6.48 3.63 -30.93
N THR A 472 -7.42 3.14 -30.11
CA THR A 472 -7.39 3.22 -28.65
C THR A 472 -8.16 2.04 -28.05
N ALA A 473 -8.20 1.95 -26.71
CA ALA A 473 -8.95 0.94 -25.96
C ALA A 473 -10.47 0.90 -26.29
N THR A 474 -11.03 1.95 -26.89
CA THR A 474 -12.44 2.01 -27.30
C THR A 474 -12.70 1.53 -28.73
N MET A 475 -11.66 1.16 -29.50
CA MET A 475 -11.88 0.67 -30.86
C MET A 475 -12.60 -0.68 -30.86
N ALA A 476 -13.58 -0.85 -31.76
CA ALA A 476 -14.24 -2.14 -31.95
C ALA A 476 -13.29 -3.15 -32.63
N GLU A 477 -13.30 -4.41 -32.19
CA GLU A 477 -12.47 -5.48 -32.79
C GLU A 477 -12.92 -5.83 -34.22
N ALA A 478 -14.21 -5.69 -34.52
CA ALA A 478 -14.80 -5.96 -35.83
C ALA A 478 -15.41 -4.70 -36.45
N PRO A 479 -15.41 -4.58 -37.79
CA PRO A 479 -16.10 -3.49 -38.47
C PRO A 479 -17.60 -3.56 -38.17
N THR A 480 -18.07 -2.62 -37.36
CA THR A 480 -19.51 -2.38 -37.16
C THR A 480 -20.11 -1.75 -38.41
N ASP A 481 -21.28 -2.21 -38.83
CA ASP A 481 -22.09 -1.49 -39.81
C ASP A 481 -22.48 -0.12 -39.23
N GLY A 482 -22.04 0.97 -39.88
CA GLY A 482 -22.31 2.34 -39.44
C GLY A 482 -21.06 3.18 -39.25
N ASP A 483 -21.19 4.32 -38.56
CA ASP A 483 -20.07 5.18 -38.24
C ASP A 483 -19.30 4.62 -37.03
N VAL A 484 -18.10 4.10 -37.28
CA VAL A 484 -17.20 3.56 -36.25
C VAL A 484 -16.95 4.56 -35.11
N ARG A 485 -17.00 5.88 -35.40
CA ARG A 485 -16.84 6.92 -34.37
C ARG A 485 -18.00 6.94 -33.39
N LEU A 486 -19.23 6.67 -33.85
CA LEU A 486 -20.39 6.55 -32.95
C LEU A 486 -20.29 5.28 -32.08
N ALA A 487 -19.79 4.18 -32.63
CA ALA A 487 -19.56 2.96 -31.85
C ALA A 487 -18.50 3.16 -30.76
N ARG A 488 -17.39 3.84 -31.09
CA ARG A 488 -16.35 4.23 -30.10
C ARG A 488 -16.90 5.18 -29.04
N LEU A 489 -17.71 6.16 -29.44
CA LEU A 489 -18.37 7.08 -28.52
C LEU A 489 -19.28 6.35 -27.53
N ALA A 490 -20.07 5.39 -28.01
CA ALA A 490 -20.90 4.55 -27.16
C ALA A 490 -20.05 3.74 -26.18
N ARG A 491 -18.93 3.16 -26.62
CA ARG A 491 -18.02 2.41 -25.74
C ARG A 491 -17.37 3.28 -24.65
N VAL A 492 -17.08 4.57 -24.92
CA VAL A 492 -16.63 5.50 -23.87
C VAL A 492 -17.69 5.66 -22.78
N VAL A 493 -18.94 5.82 -23.21
CA VAL A 493 -20.08 6.15 -22.34
C VAL A 493 -20.59 4.93 -21.57
N ASP A 494 -20.63 3.77 -22.21
CA ASP A 494 -21.19 2.52 -21.70
C ASP A 494 -20.05 1.52 -21.42
N TRP A 495 -18.88 2.02 -20.99
CA TRP A 495 -17.67 1.22 -20.75
C TRP A 495 -17.90 0.02 -19.81
N GLU A 496 -18.68 0.25 -18.75
CA GLU A 496 -19.01 -0.75 -17.74
C GLU A 496 -20.16 -1.69 -18.17
N ASP A 497 -20.81 -1.44 -19.32
CA ASP A 497 -21.91 -2.27 -19.81
C ASP A 497 -21.36 -3.46 -20.63
N PRO A 498 -21.50 -4.71 -20.14
CA PRO A 498 -21.08 -5.90 -20.88
C PRO A 498 -22.08 -6.32 -21.98
N GLY A 499 -23.22 -5.62 -22.09
CA GLY A 499 -24.33 -5.98 -22.96
C GLY A 499 -25.26 -7.04 -22.35
N PRO A 500 -26.34 -7.40 -23.07
CA PRO A 500 -27.33 -8.36 -22.58
C PRO A 500 -26.73 -9.73 -22.23
N ASN A 501 -27.10 -10.26 -21.06
CA ASN A 501 -26.59 -11.53 -20.51
C ASN A 501 -25.08 -11.54 -20.21
N GLY A 502 -24.43 -10.38 -20.25
CA GLY A 502 -23.04 -10.21 -19.84
C GLY A 502 -22.90 -9.76 -18.39
N PHE A 503 -21.66 -9.79 -17.90
CA PHE A 503 -21.27 -9.41 -16.54
C PHE A 503 -20.05 -8.50 -16.56
N TYR A 504 -19.91 -7.62 -15.57
CA TYR A 504 -18.78 -6.72 -15.41
C TYR A 504 -18.35 -6.66 -13.95
N ASP A 505 -17.03 -6.65 -13.74
CA ASP A 505 -16.39 -6.49 -12.44
C ASP A 505 -15.29 -5.41 -12.54
N ASP A 506 -15.40 -4.37 -11.70
CA ASP A 506 -14.32 -3.40 -11.41
C ASP A 506 -13.60 -3.91 -10.16
N LEU A 507 -12.54 -4.67 -10.36
CA LEU A 507 -11.87 -5.44 -9.30
C LEU A 507 -11.09 -4.54 -8.34
N GLY A 508 -10.72 -3.33 -8.75
CA GLY A 508 -10.14 -2.34 -7.84
C GLY A 508 -11.16 -1.67 -6.91
N CYS A 509 -12.46 -1.91 -7.12
CA CYS A 509 -13.55 -1.29 -6.38
C CYS A 509 -14.30 -2.32 -5.53
N ALA A 510 -14.18 -2.21 -4.20
CA ALA A 510 -14.64 -3.24 -3.28
C ALA A 510 -16.15 -3.57 -3.34
N TRP A 511 -16.97 -2.66 -3.88
CA TRP A 511 -18.41 -2.81 -4.06
C TRP A 511 -18.85 -3.04 -5.51
N LYS A 512 -17.90 -3.25 -6.44
CA LYS A 512 -18.16 -3.57 -7.87
C LYS A 512 -17.48 -4.89 -8.32
N GLN A 513 -17.25 -5.81 -7.38
CA GLN A 513 -16.62 -7.11 -7.62
C GLN A 513 -17.53 -8.30 -7.25
N PRO A 514 -18.80 -8.34 -7.71
CA PRO A 514 -19.79 -9.34 -7.25
C PRO A 514 -19.40 -10.80 -7.51
N HIS A 515 -18.54 -11.07 -8.50
CA HIS A 515 -18.14 -12.43 -8.84
C HIS A 515 -16.82 -12.85 -8.17
N LEU A 516 -16.14 -11.96 -7.45
CA LEU A 516 -14.86 -12.27 -6.83
C LEU A 516 -15.01 -13.21 -5.63
N VAL A 517 -14.30 -14.33 -5.69
CA VAL A 517 -14.24 -15.30 -4.59
C VAL A 517 -13.20 -14.84 -3.57
N LYS A 518 -13.67 -14.38 -2.41
CA LYS A 518 -12.83 -14.13 -1.23
C LYS A 518 -12.98 -15.28 -0.23
N PRO A 519 -11.94 -16.11 0.00
CA PRO A 519 -12.04 -17.28 0.90
C PRO A 519 -12.43 -16.93 2.34
N LYS A 520 -12.10 -15.71 2.78
CA LYS A 520 -12.44 -15.12 4.07
C LYS A 520 -12.38 -13.60 3.98
N PRO A 521 -12.94 -12.85 4.94
CA PRO A 521 -12.81 -11.40 4.97
C PRO A 521 -11.34 -10.97 5.18
N LEU A 522 -10.96 -9.82 4.62
CA LEU A 522 -9.66 -9.18 4.95
C LEU A 522 -9.53 -8.81 6.44
N TRP A 523 -10.63 -8.80 7.19
CA TRP A 523 -10.61 -8.71 8.66
C TRP A 523 -9.91 -9.90 9.34
N ASP A 524 -9.92 -11.07 8.68
CA ASP A 524 -9.31 -12.33 9.15
C ASP A 524 -8.02 -12.69 8.38
N ASP A 525 -7.73 -11.98 7.30
CA ASP A 525 -6.48 -12.06 6.52
C ASP A 525 -6.03 -10.65 6.08
N PRO A 526 -5.68 -9.76 7.02
CA PRO A 526 -5.38 -8.35 6.73
C PRO A 526 -4.15 -8.16 5.85
N ALA A 527 -3.26 -9.15 5.79
CA ALA A 527 -2.12 -9.13 4.88
C ALA A 527 -2.48 -9.60 3.45
N GLY A 528 -3.66 -10.21 3.24
CA GLY A 528 -4.05 -10.81 1.97
C GLY A 528 -3.09 -11.90 1.51
N VAL A 529 -2.59 -12.71 2.44
CA VAL A 529 -1.65 -13.81 2.08
C VAL A 529 -2.41 -14.90 1.35
N THR A 530 -3.65 -15.18 1.77
CA THR A 530 -4.54 -16.24 1.24
C THR A 530 -5.84 -15.71 0.65
N THR A 531 -6.06 -14.39 0.75
CA THR A 531 -7.27 -13.69 0.29
C THR A 531 -6.84 -12.59 -0.66
N PRO A 532 -7.39 -12.50 -1.89
CA PRO A 532 -7.18 -11.35 -2.74
C PRO A 532 -7.57 -10.05 -2.04
N ARG A 533 -6.84 -8.97 -2.35
CA ARG A 533 -7.06 -7.65 -1.75
C ARG A 533 -6.95 -6.56 -2.79
N GLU A 534 -7.59 -5.43 -2.54
CA GLU A 534 -7.52 -4.28 -3.43
C GLU A 534 -6.11 -3.67 -3.37
N GLY A 535 -5.56 -3.33 -4.53
CA GLY A 535 -4.24 -2.74 -4.71
C GLY A 535 -4.33 -1.47 -5.55
N HIS A 536 -3.59 -0.43 -5.16
CA HIS A 536 -3.58 0.85 -5.89
C HIS A 536 -2.23 1.11 -6.55
N THR A 537 -2.24 1.42 -7.84
CA THR A 537 -1.03 1.69 -8.62
C THR A 537 -0.55 3.13 -8.42
N PHE A 538 0.57 3.45 -9.07
CA PHE A 538 1.00 4.83 -9.21
C PHE A 538 0.19 5.54 -10.28
N ASP A 539 -0.08 6.83 -10.08
CA ASP A 539 -0.46 7.70 -11.17
C ASP A 539 0.80 8.04 -11.97
N SER A 540 0.89 7.57 -13.21
CA SER A 540 2.00 7.84 -14.11
C SER A 540 1.81 9.14 -14.91
N GLY A 541 0.72 9.87 -14.70
CA GLY A 541 0.32 11.03 -15.51
C GLY A 541 -0.36 10.66 -16.83
N GLU A 542 -0.38 9.36 -17.17
CA GLU A 542 -1.03 8.83 -18.36
C GLU A 542 -2.56 8.98 -18.28
N PRO A 543 -3.26 9.14 -19.42
CA PRO A 543 -4.71 9.31 -19.46
C PRO A 543 -5.45 7.97 -19.28
N TYR A 544 -5.05 7.18 -18.28
CA TYR A 544 -5.72 5.92 -17.95
C TYR A 544 -7.08 6.16 -17.31
N ARG A 545 -8.01 5.25 -17.58
CA ARG A 545 -9.28 5.19 -16.84
C ARG A 545 -8.98 4.95 -15.35
N LEU A 546 -9.77 5.54 -14.46
CA LEU A 546 -9.55 5.41 -13.01
C LEU A 546 -9.61 3.97 -12.52
N SER A 547 -10.51 3.15 -13.08
CA SER A 547 -10.61 1.71 -12.80
C SER A 547 -9.41 0.89 -13.26
N TRP A 548 -8.44 1.52 -13.96
CA TRP A 548 -7.17 0.87 -14.29
C TRP A 548 -6.09 1.17 -13.25
N LEU A 549 -6.27 2.23 -12.43
CA LEU A 549 -5.31 2.66 -11.42
C LEU A 549 -5.46 1.94 -10.08
N ASP A 550 -6.46 1.07 -9.98
CA ASP A 550 -6.65 0.10 -8.92
C ASP A 550 -6.96 -1.27 -9.51
N VAL A 551 -6.67 -2.31 -8.73
CA VAL A 551 -6.71 -3.71 -9.14
C VAL A 551 -7.10 -4.57 -7.95
N GLU A 552 -7.59 -5.78 -8.21
CA GLU A 552 -7.50 -6.83 -7.19
C GLU A 552 -6.16 -7.55 -7.35
N GLU A 553 -5.40 -7.66 -6.25
CA GLU A 553 -4.14 -8.40 -6.19
C GLU A 553 -4.27 -9.69 -5.38
N ALA A 554 -3.90 -10.82 -6.00
CA ALA A 554 -3.72 -12.09 -5.30
C ALA A 554 -2.22 -12.37 -5.14
N LEU A 555 -1.74 -12.33 -3.90
CA LEU A 555 -0.31 -12.40 -3.60
C LEU A 555 0.23 -13.83 -3.58
N ASN A 556 1.53 -13.96 -3.84
CA ASN A 556 2.27 -15.20 -3.69
C ASN A 556 1.70 -16.33 -4.57
N GLN A 557 1.20 -17.41 -3.96
CA GLN A 557 0.63 -18.57 -4.66
C GLN A 557 -0.90 -18.58 -4.61
N THR A 558 -1.50 -17.54 -4.03
CA THR A 558 -2.96 -17.41 -3.97
C THR A 558 -3.46 -17.08 -5.37
N PRO A 559 -4.39 -17.88 -5.94
CA PRO A 559 -5.01 -17.56 -7.20
C PRO A 559 -6.01 -16.41 -7.03
N LEU A 560 -6.27 -15.70 -8.12
CA LEU A 560 -7.44 -14.81 -8.21
C LEU A 560 -8.55 -15.59 -8.90
N VAL A 561 -9.74 -15.64 -8.31
CA VAL A 561 -10.85 -16.49 -8.78
C VAL A 561 -12.13 -15.68 -8.91
N LEU A 562 -12.75 -15.69 -10.09
CA LEU A 562 -14.08 -15.15 -10.32
C LEU A 562 -15.05 -16.30 -10.58
N ARG A 563 -16.23 -16.26 -9.98
CA ARG A 563 -17.30 -17.24 -10.19
C ARG A 563 -18.56 -16.56 -10.71
N TYR A 564 -18.99 -17.02 -11.87
CA TYR A 564 -20.23 -16.60 -12.51
C TYR A 564 -21.26 -17.71 -12.42
N GLU A 565 -22.50 -17.32 -12.14
CA GLU A 565 -23.66 -18.20 -12.05
C GLU A 565 -24.75 -17.68 -12.99
N ASP A 566 -25.77 -18.50 -13.25
CA ASP A 566 -26.92 -18.15 -14.08
C ASP A 566 -26.57 -17.75 -15.53
N LEU A 567 -25.50 -18.33 -16.10
CA LEU A 567 -25.16 -18.19 -17.52
C LEU A 567 -26.20 -18.87 -18.41
N ASP A 568 -26.52 -18.29 -19.59
CA ASP A 568 -27.36 -18.95 -20.58
C ASP A 568 -26.55 -20.05 -21.30
N PRO A 569 -26.86 -21.35 -21.10
CA PRO A 569 -26.08 -22.43 -21.68
C PRO A 569 -26.19 -22.49 -23.22
N LYS A 570 -27.01 -21.66 -23.86
CA LYS A 570 -27.13 -21.58 -25.32
C LYS A 570 -26.21 -20.55 -25.96
N LEU A 571 -25.73 -19.56 -25.20
CA LEU A 571 -24.88 -18.49 -25.71
C LEU A 571 -23.40 -18.89 -25.67
N ASN A 572 -22.59 -18.28 -26.52
CA ASN A 572 -21.14 -18.33 -26.37
C ASN A 572 -20.69 -17.17 -25.48
N TYR A 573 -19.50 -17.27 -24.90
CA TYR A 573 -18.97 -16.23 -24.03
C TYR A 573 -17.52 -15.92 -24.38
N ARG A 574 -17.17 -14.63 -24.27
CA ARG A 574 -15.78 -14.14 -24.26
C ARG A 574 -15.49 -13.51 -22.92
N VAL A 575 -14.26 -13.72 -22.43
CA VAL A 575 -13.74 -12.95 -21.31
C VAL A 575 -12.92 -11.80 -21.86
N ARG A 576 -13.24 -10.58 -21.44
CA ARG A 576 -12.41 -9.39 -21.65
C ARG A 576 -11.73 -9.01 -20.35
N VAL A 577 -10.42 -8.77 -20.37
CA VAL A 577 -9.65 -8.51 -19.16
C VAL A 577 -8.76 -7.28 -19.32
N THR A 578 -8.85 -6.35 -18.36
CA THR A 578 -7.88 -5.27 -18.21
C THR A 578 -6.82 -5.66 -17.19
N TYR A 579 -5.59 -5.55 -17.63
CA TYR A 579 -4.45 -6.24 -17.08
C TYR A 579 -3.38 -5.20 -16.77
N LEU A 580 -3.38 -4.69 -15.53
CA LEU A 580 -2.47 -3.65 -15.08
C LEU A 580 -1.92 -3.98 -13.69
N GLY A 581 -0.73 -3.48 -13.37
CA GLY A 581 -0.14 -3.73 -12.06
C GLY A 581 1.36 -3.42 -11.97
N ARG A 582 1.86 -3.39 -10.73
CA ARG A 582 3.25 -3.09 -10.37
C ARG A 582 4.13 -4.34 -10.16
N TYR A 583 3.56 -5.54 -10.32
CA TYR A 583 4.26 -6.79 -10.02
C TYR A 583 5.01 -7.40 -11.20
N ASN A 584 4.83 -6.88 -12.41
CA ASN A 584 5.44 -7.40 -13.65
C ASN A 584 5.28 -8.93 -13.75
N ALA A 585 4.13 -9.43 -13.29
CA ALA A 585 3.84 -10.85 -13.21
C ALA A 585 3.46 -11.39 -14.59
N THR A 586 3.72 -12.68 -14.80
CA THR A 586 3.04 -13.45 -15.83
C THR A 586 1.95 -14.28 -15.20
N VAL A 587 0.78 -14.34 -15.83
CA VAL A 587 -0.42 -14.98 -15.32
C VAL A 587 -1.01 -15.93 -16.37
N ARG A 588 -1.48 -17.07 -15.92
CA ARG A 588 -2.22 -18.05 -16.72
C ARG A 588 -3.68 -17.98 -16.34
N LEU A 589 -4.60 -18.02 -17.31
CA LEU A 589 -6.04 -18.03 -17.08
C LEU A 589 -6.65 -19.36 -17.53
N VAL A 590 -7.36 -20.01 -16.60
CA VAL A 590 -8.03 -21.29 -16.83
C VAL A 590 -9.49 -21.15 -16.42
N ALA A 591 -10.40 -21.73 -17.21
CA ALA A 591 -11.80 -21.91 -16.88
C ALA A 591 -12.05 -23.31 -16.30
N ASP A 592 -12.77 -23.38 -15.17
CA ASP A 592 -13.14 -24.59 -14.43
C ASP A 592 -11.97 -25.55 -14.14
N ASP A 593 -10.77 -24.99 -13.94
CA ASP A 593 -9.49 -25.71 -13.78
C ASP A 593 -9.13 -26.72 -14.90
N GLU A 594 -9.90 -26.76 -15.99
CA GLU A 594 -9.78 -27.72 -17.09
C GLU A 594 -9.40 -27.04 -18.41
N TYR A 595 -10.02 -25.90 -18.70
CA TYR A 595 -9.98 -25.26 -20.01
C TYR A 595 -9.04 -24.05 -20.02
N GLU A 596 -7.85 -24.20 -20.61
CA GLU A 596 -6.92 -23.08 -20.73
C GLU A 596 -7.48 -22.01 -21.70
N ILE A 597 -7.70 -20.80 -21.17
CA ILE A 597 -8.12 -19.62 -21.94
C ILE A 597 -6.89 -18.98 -22.58
N HIS A 598 -5.84 -18.76 -21.77
CA HIS A 598 -4.51 -18.42 -22.26
C HIS A 598 -3.40 -18.90 -21.31
N GLY A 599 -2.24 -19.23 -21.90
CA GLY A 599 -1.01 -19.53 -21.18
C GLY A 599 -0.39 -18.31 -20.47
N PRO A 600 0.87 -18.38 -20.03
CA PRO A 600 1.52 -17.29 -19.30
C PRO A 600 1.56 -15.98 -20.09
N TYR A 601 0.75 -15.02 -19.66
CA TYR A 601 0.61 -13.69 -20.23
C TYR A 601 1.18 -12.64 -19.28
N GLY A 602 1.98 -11.67 -19.74
CA GLY A 602 2.67 -10.73 -18.86
C GLY A 602 2.22 -9.28 -18.98
N HIS A 603 2.16 -8.60 -17.84
CA HIS A 603 1.94 -7.15 -17.75
C HIS A 603 3.27 -6.42 -17.63
N THR A 604 3.45 -5.31 -18.36
CA THR A 604 4.25 -4.20 -17.86
C THR A 604 3.70 -2.88 -18.42
N LEU A 605 3.74 -1.82 -17.60
CA LEU A 605 3.72 -0.40 -18.00
C LEU A 605 4.86 -0.01 -18.99
N LYS A 606 5.50 -0.99 -19.65
CA LYS A 606 6.56 -0.88 -20.65
C LYS A 606 6.50 -1.98 -21.72
N GLY A 607 5.36 -2.65 -21.91
CA GLY A 607 5.33 -3.85 -22.76
C GLY A 607 4.14 -4.75 -22.49
N VAL A 608 3.19 -4.77 -23.42
CA VAL A 608 2.25 -5.88 -23.58
C VAL A 608 3.07 -7.08 -24.08
N ARG A 609 3.12 -8.19 -23.33
CA ARG A 609 3.73 -9.42 -23.84
C ARG A 609 2.76 -10.12 -24.79
N PHE A 610 2.89 -9.88 -26.09
CA PHE A 610 2.22 -10.69 -27.11
C PHE A 610 3.03 -11.97 -27.38
N THR A 611 2.37 -13.14 -27.40
CA THR A 611 2.91 -14.38 -27.97
C THR A 611 2.36 -14.57 -29.38
N PRO A 612 3.16 -14.46 -30.45
CA PRO A 612 2.72 -14.75 -31.82
C PRO A 612 2.52 -16.26 -32.07
N GLU A 613 3.12 -17.13 -31.25
CA GLU A 613 3.10 -18.58 -31.42
C GLU A 613 2.83 -19.26 -30.07
N ARG A 614 1.92 -20.26 -30.07
CA ARG A 614 1.36 -20.95 -28.89
C ARG A 614 2.37 -21.61 -27.93
N ASP A 615 3.67 -21.63 -28.25
CA ASP A 615 4.68 -22.44 -27.54
C ASP A 615 6.00 -21.70 -27.18
N SER A 616 6.05 -20.36 -27.14
CA SER A 616 7.29 -19.65 -26.76
C SER A 616 7.07 -18.50 -25.76
N PRO A 617 7.72 -18.53 -24.56
CA PRO A 617 7.70 -17.46 -23.57
C PRO A 617 8.62 -16.28 -23.95
N ALA A 618 8.50 -15.78 -25.18
CA ALA A 618 9.37 -14.74 -25.70
C ALA A 618 8.90 -13.34 -25.29
N VAL A 619 9.71 -12.69 -24.46
CA VAL A 619 9.66 -11.26 -24.17
C VAL A 619 9.99 -10.51 -25.46
N VAL A 620 9.11 -9.64 -25.95
CA VAL A 620 9.48 -8.64 -26.95
C VAL A 620 10.00 -7.44 -26.18
N GLU A 621 11.29 -7.11 -26.35
CA GLU A 621 11.84 -5.83 -25.86
C GLU A 621 11.18 -4.71 -26.67
N VAL A 622 10.50 -3.79 -25.99
CA VAL A 622 10.12 -2.50 -26.60
C VAL A 622 11.42 -1.73 -26.82
N GLU A 623 11.68 -1.26 -28.04
CA GLU A 623 12.84 -0.40 -28.32
C GLU A 623 12.87 0.79 -27.35
N GLU A 624 14.04 1.21 -26.88
CA GLU A 624 14.20 2.32 -25.89
C GLU A 624 13.46 3.61 -26.30
N ASP A 625 13.22 3.80 -27.61
CA ASP A 625 12.56 4.97 -28.21
C ASP A 625 11.19 4.64 -28.87
N GLY A 626 10.63 3.44 -28.64
CA GLY A 626 9.31 3.05 -29.14
C GLY A 626 8.15 3.67 -28.32
N PRO A 627 6.95 3.84 -28.91
CA PRO A 627 5.79 4.32 -28.15
C PRO A 627 5.49 3.37 -26.99
N THR A 628 5.18 3.93 -25.81
CA THR A 628 4.67 3.14 -24.68
C THR A 628 3.45 2.35 -25.16
N PRO A 629 3.41 1.02 -24.98
CA PRO A 629 2.27 0.25 -25.44
C PRO A 629 1.01 0.68 -24.69
N GLU A 630 -0.06 0.93 -25.45
CA GLU A 630 -1.35 1.32 -24.91
C GLU A 630 -1.97 0.19 -24.09
N VAL A 631 -2.47 0.52 -22.89
CA VAL A 631 -3.25 -0.41 -22.09
C VAL A 631 -4.53 -0.72 -22.85
N THR A 632 -4.62 -1.94 -23.36
CA THR A 632 -5.77 -2.41 -24.16
C THR A 632 -6.39 -3.61 -23.44
N PRO A 633 -7.70 -3.58 -23.13
CA PRO A 633 -8.39 -4.76 -22.65
C PRO A 633 -8.27 -5.90 -23.65
N LEU A 634 -7.95 -7.10 -23.19
CA LEU A 634 -7.74 -8.28 -24.03
C LEU A 634 -8.95 -9.18 -24.01
N GLU A 635 -9.35 -9.69 -25.17
CA GLU A 635 -10.49 -10.61 -25.28
C GLU A 635 -10.06 -12.03 -25.65
N PHE A 636 -10.68 -13.00 -24.98
CA PHE A 636 -10.43 -14.43 -25.21
C PHE A 636 -11.75 -15.19 -25.29
N VAL A 637 -11.83 -16.16 -26.20
CA VAL A 637 -12.99 -17.06 -26.31
C VAL A 637 -12.98 -18.03 -25.14
N ILE A 638 -14.14 -18.22 -24.51
CA ILE A 638 -14.33 -19.26 -23.49
C ILE A 638 -14.88 -20.52 -24.17
N PRO A 639 -14.26 -21.70 -23.97
CA PRO A 639 -14.79 -22.95 -24.49
C PRO A 639 -16.23 -23.18 -24.05
N LYS A 640 -17.07 -23.65 -24.99
CA LYS A 640 -18.50 -23.77 -24.74
C LYS A 640 -18.82 -24.76 -23.61
N GLU A 641 -17.98 -25.78 -23.48
CA GLU A 641 -18.02 -26.80 -22.44
C GLU A 641 -17.92 -26.20 -21.03
N ALA A 642 -17.10 -25.16 -20.84
CA ALA A 642 -16.91 -24.46 -19.56
C ALA A 642 -18.08 -23.56 -19.14
N THR A 643 -19.13 -23.45 -19.96
CA THR A 643 -20.34 -22.66 -19.65
C THR A 643 -21.61 -23.48 -19.84
N ALA A 644 -21.48 -24.79 -20.10
CA ALA A 644 -22.57 -25.64 -20.53
C ALA A 644 -23.55 -25.99 -19.39
N ASP A 645 -23.11 -25.89 -18.14
CA ASP A 645 -23.93 -26.15 -16.95
C ASP A 645 -24.57 -24.89 -16.34
N GLY A 646 -24.28 -23.70 -16.90
CA GLY A 646 -24.78 -22.41 -16.43
C GLY A 646 -23.92 -21.76 -15.36
N SER A 647 -22.78 -22.35 -15.01
CA SER A 647 -21.77 -21.78 -14.12
C SER A 647 -20.42 -21.67 -14.82
N LEU A 648 -19.53 -20.82 -14.32
CA LEU A 648 -18.17 -20.66 -14.82
C LEU A 648 -17.26 -20.17 -13.70
N GLU A 649 -16.15 -20.84 -13.48
CA GLU A 649 -15.07 -20.37 -12.63
C GLU A 649 -13.86 -19.96 -13.47
N LEU A 650 -13.42 -18.71 -13.34
CA LEU A 650 -12.21 -18.18 -13.97
C LEU A 650 -11.10 -18.05 -12.92
N THR A 651 -10.00 -18.76 -13.14
CA THR A 651 -8.86 -18.82 -12.21
C THR A 651 -7.60 -18.27 -12.87
N TRP A 652 -7.10 -17.17 -12.32
CA TRP A 652 -5.78 -16.62 -12.66
C TRP A 652 -4.72 -17.18 -11.72
N GLN A 653 -3.70 -17.80 -12.32
CA GLN A 653 -2.56 -18.38 -11.61
C GLN A 653 -1.29 -17.59 -11.91
N ARG A 654 -0.56 -17.24 -10.85
CA ARG A 654 0.74 -16.57 -10.98
C ARG A 654 1.81 -17.54 -11.48
N MET A 655 2.45 -17.19 -12.59
CA MET A 655 3.58 -17.94 -13.16
C MET A 655 4.93 -17.34 -12.74
N THR A 656 5.06 -16.01 -12.80
CA THR A 656 6.25 -15.27 -12.34
C THR A 656 5.85 -13.98 -11.63
N GLY A 657 6.79 -13.28 -11.01
CA GLY A 657 6.54 -12.01 -10.32
C GLY A 657 5.92 -12.21 -8.94
N ARG A 658 5.28 -11.17 -8.39
CA ARG A 658 4.88 -11.15 -6.96
C ARG A 658 3.45 -11.60 -6.67
N GLY A 659 2.56 -11.50 -7.65
CA GLY A 659 1.15 -11.83 -7.51
C GLY A 659 0.39 -11.54 -8.80
N VAL A 660 -0.83 -12.05 -8.90
CA VAL A 660 -1.78 -11.69 -9.97
C VAL A 660 -2.29 -10.29 -9.70
N GLN A 661 -2.48 -9.48 -10.75
CA GLN A 661 -3.13 -8.17 -10.67
C GLN A 661 -4.07 -8.02 -11.87
N VAL A 662 -5.35 -7.81 -11.60
CA VAL A 662 -6.39 -7.61 -12.62
C VAL A 662 -7.23 -6.41 -12.24
N ALA A 663 -7.44 -5.50 -13.20
CA ALA A 663 -8.15 -4.25 -12.98
C ALA A 663 -9.66 -4.42 -13.22
N GLU A 664 -10.02 -4.95 -14.39
CA GLU A 664 -11.42 -5.10 -14.81
C GLU A 664 -11.61 -6.42 -15.55
N VAL A 665 -12.81 -6.99 -15.42
CA VAL A 665 -13.23 -8.17 -16.17
C VAL A 665 -14.63 -7.95 -16.73
N TRP A 666 -14.84 -8.32 -17.99
CA TRP A 666 -16.17 -8.49 -18.57
C TRP A 666 -16.33 -9.92 -19.03
N LEU A 667 -17.50 -10.48 -18.77
CA LEU A 667 -17.97 -11.69 -19.42
C LEU A 667 -19.01 -11.28 -20.46
N VAL A 668 -18.65 -11.31 -21.73
CA VAL A 668 -19.48 -10.81 -22.84
C VAL A 668 -20.17 -11.98 -23.51
N ALA A 669 -21.50 -11.92 -23.59
CA ALA A 669 -22.30 -12.95 -24.23
C ALA A 669 -22.37 -12.74 -25.75
N GLU A 670 -22.25 -13.83 -26.50
CA GLU A 670 -22.34 -13.87 -27.95
C GLU A 670 -23.44 -14.85 -28.41
N PRO A 671 -24.17 -14.53 -29.50
CA PRO A 671 -25.23 -15.38 -30.04
C PRO A 671 -24.82 -16.80 -30.47
#